data_AF-A0A9P6CFR3-F1
#
_entry.id   AF-A0A9P6CFR3-F1
#
_cell.length_a   1.000
_cell.length_b   1.000
_cell.length_c   1.000
_cell.angle_alpha   90.00
_cell.angle_beta   90.00
_cell.angle_gamma   90.00
#
_symmetry.space_group_name_H-M   'P 1'
#
loop_
_entity.id
_entity.type
_entity.pdbx_description
1 polymer ?
#
loop_
_entity_poly.entity_id
_entity_poly.type
_entity_poly.pdbx_seq_one_letter_code
_entity_poly.pdbx_strand_id
1 'polypeptide(L)'
;MWRFLLTAGLATIPLQGFAALQAPLFKRLPTGAIKPSGWAHDQAQIQADGLAGHIRDFGSYVKGSIWVEGGSIEYSEMHESAPYWFNAQVALAFQLQDQRLIGQVRSFLDWTLDHQQSDGWIGPEVFVPNATIPRLVWPRFLVLHGLIQYAEADPTQAPRIIDAMHKFVALAHDIWKAGKQGTPDMGFQFDYQFVRWEEFIYILEWMHDNAPQGKEAMLLETMQLVRNQGFSWKTQFYTNATFPKTPVTSFNQHTHGVNNAQALKSEALAWRFTGDASDRTSTFDRIDMMYRYHGRASGTFSADEHLAGLDPSRGTELCAVVEQIFSLATVYQIFGDNSIADRVEKLAYNALPAAIMPDWWSHQYDQQVNQIWSQSMNPPPWGNNGPNSNVFGFEPNYPCCTVNHPQGYPRFWAHQFFTNQAGNGLFHALLGPSTFSGTLGSSNPVKVSVDTLYPFGSTLSYSITAARAFSFNIRVPGWARSPLSTIAVGRGNASPLAPNASGFHVVQIPAGTTTLRVSLNMPLQVETRTNGAVAITRGALNYAVEISHNSTAAPGTRSAQALGDVKRLYPNAPAEFLTATDPHTKEFTLLPTTEWRLAIDPATIAVTDNSGKTTSLPSQAWAPGNQPVTMSARACQINWGLKLGTAAAPPSNPSCVGAPFTVKLVPFAAAKLRLGEVPTVKIA
;
A
#
# COMPACT_ATOMS: atom_id res chain seq x y z
N MET A 1 -6.86 -53.35 44.39
CA MET A 1 -7.10 -52.96 42.98
C MET A 1 -8.00 -51.75 42.98
N TRP A 2 -7.45 -50.57 42.68
CA TRP A 2 -8.08 -49.28 42.93
C TRP A 2 -9.03 -48.87 41.81
N ARG A 3 -10.26 -48.49 42.18
CA ARG A 3 -11.25 -47.82 41.34
C ARG A 3 -10.85 -46.37 41.13
N PHE A 4 -11.01 -45.83 39.92
CA PHE A 4 -11.41 -44.43 39.71
C PHE A 4 -12.30 -44.32 38.47
N LEU A 5 -13.55 -43.93 38.69
CA LEU A 5 -14.45 -43.37 37.68
C LEU A 5 -13.95 -41.97 37.33
N LEU A 6 -13.71 -41.70 36.05
CA LEU A 6 -13.49 -40.35 35.52
C LEU A 6 -14.82 -39.83 34.96
N THR A 7 -15.56 -39.12 35.80
CA THR A 7 -16.59 -38.18 35.37
C THR A 7 -15.91 -36.97 34.73
N ALA A 8 -15.98 -36.86 33.41
CA ALA A 8 -15.60 -35.65 32.69
C ALA A 8 -16.64 -34.56 32.99
N GLY A 9 -16.36 -33.72 33.98
CA GLY A 9 -17.09 -32.49 34.20
C GLY A 9 -16.84 -31.53 33.03
N LEU A 10 -17.91 -31.09 32.39
CA LEU A 10 -17.90 -29.90 31.53
C LEU A 10 -17.43 -28.72 32.39
N ALA A 11 -16.17 -28.32 32.21
CA ALA A 11 -15.69 -27.06 32.75
C ALA A 11 -16.40 -25.94 31.99
N THR A 12 -17.40 -25.34 32.63
CA THR A 12 -17.93 -24.04 32.22
C THR A 12 -16.80 -23.02 32.35
N ILE A 13 -16.19 -22.67 31.22
CA ILE A 13 -15.36 -21.47 31.12
C ILE A 13 -16.26 -20.31 31.55
N PRO A 14 -15.89 -19.50 32.55
CA PRO A 14 -16.69 -18.36 32.91
C PRO A 14 -16.78 -17.46 31.68
N LEU A 15 -18.01 -17.13 31.27
CA LEU A 15 -18.28 -16.03 30.35
C LEU A 15 -17.70 -14.76 31.00
N GLN A 16 -16.42 -14.47 30.73
CA GLN A 16 -15.87 -13.15 30.92
C GLN A 16 -16.80 -12.22 30.14
N GLY A 17 -17.42 -11.26 30.82
CA GLY A 17 -18.19 -10.22 30.15
C GLY A 17 -17.39 -9.68 28.98
N PHE A 18 -18.01 -9.57 27.81
CA PHE A 18 -17.34 -9.21 26.56
C PHE A 18 -16.35 -8.07 26.80
N ALA A 19 -15.06 -8.38 26.74
CA ALA A 19 -14.01 -7.40 26.96
C ALA A 19 -14.11 -6.35 25.84
N ALA A 20 -14.08 -5.07 26.21
CA ALA A 20 -14.02 -3.98 25.24
C ALA A 20 -12.75 -4.10 24.38
N LEU A 21 -12.84 -3.72 23.11
CA LEU A 21 -11.66 -3.65 22.23
C LEU A 21 -10.56 -2.78 22.85
N GLN A 22 -9.33 -3.26 22.81
CA GLN A 22 -8.15 -2.44 23.11
C GLN A 22 -8.10 -1.28 22.13
N ALA A 23 -7.94 -0.09 22.68
CA ALA A 23 -7.81 1.11 21.89
C ALA A 23 -6.47 1.07 21.13
N PRO A 24 -6.44 1.42 19.83
CA PRO A 24 -5.18 1.69 19.15
C PRO A 24 -4.47 2.87 19.83
N LEU A 25 -3.16 3.02 19.63
CA LEU A 25 -2.46 4.19 20.16
C LEU A 25 -3.03 5.49 19.59
N PHE A 26 -3.33 5.49 18.29
CA PHE A 26 -3.84 6.62 17.55
C PHE A 26 -5.24 6.38 16.99
N LYS A 27 -6.06 7.43 16.97
CA LYS A 27 -7.36 7.43 16.28
C LYS A 27 -7.18 8.02 14.89
N ARG A 28 -7.70 7.34 13.86
CA ARG A 28 -7.75 7.89 12.49
C ARG A 28 -8.69 9.07 12.43
N LEU A 29 -8.40 9.97 11.50
CA LEU A 29 -9.30 11.03 11.10
C LEU A 29 -10.25 10.53 9.99
N PRO A 30 -11.48 11.07 9.91
CA PRO A 30 -12.42 10.70 8.84
C PRO A 30 -11.82 10.95 7.45
N THR A 31 -12.16 10.09 6.50
CA THR A 31 -11.83 10.26 5.08
C THR A 31 -12.22 11.68 4.59
N GLY A 32 -11.31 12.35 3.88
CA GLY A 32 -11.49 13.73 3.41
C GLY A 32 -11.08 14.84 4.38
N ALA A 33 -10.86 14.54 5.68
CA ALA A 33 -10.34 15.52 6.65
C ALA A 33 -8.88 15.89 6.40
N ILE A 34 -8.11 14.98 5.78
CA ILE A 34 -6.74 15.20 5.33
C ILE A 34 -6.75 15.23 3.81
N LYS A 35 -6.16 16.27 3.21
CA LYS A 35 -6.09 16.44 1.76
C LYS A 35 -4.65 16.66 1.32
N PRO A 36 -4.22 16.08 0.19
CA PRO A 36 -2.89 16.35 -0.35
C PRO A 36 -2.77 17.84 -0.72
N SER A 37 -1.55 18.38 -0.68
CA SER A 37 -1.26 19.76 -1.10
C SER A 37 0.10 19.83 -1.81
N GLY A 38 0.42 20.99 -2.40
CA GLY A 38 1.67 21.14 -3.17
C GLY A 38 1.81 20.06 -4.25
N TRP A 39 3.01 19.49 -4.37
CA TRP A 39 3.27 18.43 -5.36
C TRP A 39 2.40 17.17 -5.16
N ALA A 40 1.97 16.88 -3.92
CA ALA A 40 1.10 15.72 -3.68
C ALA A 40 -0.32 15.96 -4.21
N HIS A 41 -0.79 17.20 -4.23
CA HIS A 41 -2.06 17.54 -4.89
C HIS A 41 -1.94 17.36 -6.39
N ASP A 42 -0.84 17.82 -7.01
CA ASP A 42 -0.59 17.58 -8.44
C ASP A 42 -0.54 16.08 -8.75
N GLN A 43 0.07 15.28 -7.87
CA GLN A 43 0.08 13.83 -7.99
C GLN A 43 -1.33 13.21 -7.85
N ALA A 44 -2.16 13.71 -6.93
CA ALA A 44 -3.55 13.29 -6.83
C ALA A 44 -4.33 13.62 -8.10
N GLN A 45 -4.14 14.83 -8.65
CA GLN A 45 -4.77 15.26 -9.89
C GLN A 45 -4.32 14.40 -11.09
N ILE A 46 -3.03 14.11 -11.21
CA ILE A 46 -2.49 13.19 -12.23
C ILE A 46 -3.14 11.81 -12.11
N GLN A 47 -3.36 11.32 -10.90
CA GLN A 47 -4.05 10.06 -10.70
C GLN A 47 -5.53 10.14 -11.14
N ALA A 48 -6.23 11.24 -10.83
CA ALA A 48 -7.62 11.47 -11.25
C ALA A 48 -7.78 11.63 -12.77
N ASP A 49 -6.78 12.22 -13.43
CA ASP A 49 -6.74 12.43 -14.89
C ASP A 49 -6.05 11.28 -15.64
N GLY A 50 -5.51 10.30 -14.90
CA GLY A 50 -4.80 9.13 -15.40
C GLY A 50 -5.71 7.90 -15.50
N LEU A 51 -5.08 6.73 -15.58
CA LEU A 51 -5.78 5.45 -15.67
C LEU A 51 -6.79 5.28 -14.52
N ALA A 52 -6.34 5.49 -13.28
CA ALA A 52 -7.13 5.35 -12.06
C ALA A 52 -8.50 6.06 -12.13
N GLY A 53 -8.52 7.34 -12.49
CA GLY A 53 -9.75 8.13 -12.56
C GLY A 53 -10.61 7.89 -13.81
N HIS A 54 -10.11 7.18 -14.82
CA HIS A 54 -10.83 6.90 -16.06
C HIS A 54 -11.25 5.43 -16.24
N ILE A 55 -10.85 4.53 -15.33
CA ILE A 55 -11.25 3.11 -15.37
C ILE A 55 -12.78 2.94 -15.43
N ARG A 56 -13.58 3.80 -14.79
CA ARG A 56 -15.05 3.74 -14.86
C ARG A 56 -15.63 4.14 -16.22
N ASP A 57 -14.87 4.87 -17.03
CA ASP A 57 -15.30 5.41 -18.32
C ASP A 57 -15.10 4.39 -19.46
N PHE A 58 -14.04 3.57 -19.39
CA PHE A 58 -13.69 2.61 -20.45
C PHE A 58 -13.24 1.23 -19.95
N GLY A 59 -12.74 1.08 -18.72
CA GLY A 59 -12.16 -0.16 -18.22
C GLY A 59 -13.19 -1.29 -18.13
N SER A 60 -12.93 -2.40 -18.83
CA SER A 60 -13.88 -3.50 -19.04
C SER A 60 -14.56 -3.94 -17.75
N TYR A 61 -13.76 -4.20 -16.72
CA TYR A 61 -14.20 -4.84 -15.48
C TYR A 61 -14.67 -3.85 -14.41
N VAL A 62 -14.88 -2.59 -14.77
CA VAL A 62 -15.49 -1.58 -13.90
C VAL A 62 -16.66 -0.92 -14.62
N LYS A 63 -16.48 -0.50 -15.88
CA LYS A 63 -17.56 0.01 -16.73
C LYS A 63 -18.62 -1.06 -17.02
N GLY A 64 -18.18 -2.24 -17.44
CA GLY A 64 -19.04 -3.37 -17.79
C GLY A 64 -19.34 -4.31 -16.62
N SER A 65 -18.91 -3.95 -15.40
CA SER A 65 -18.98 -4.84 -14.25
C SER A 65 -20.41 -5.16 -13.85
N ILE A 66 -20.69 -6.41 -13.52
CA ILE A 66 -21.98 -6.84 -12.92
C ILE A 66 -22.37 -6.10 -11.62
N TRP A 67 -21.45 -5.30 -11.04
CA TRP A 67 -21.69 -4.43 -9.89
C TRP A 67 -22.29 -3.06 -10.23
N VAL A 68 -22.52 -2.74 -11.50
CA VAL A 68 -23.09 -1.45 -11.92
C VAL A 68 -24.31 -1.66 -12.80
N GLU A 69 -25.15 -0.62 -12.89
CA GLU A 69 -26.33 -0.61 -13.75
C GLU A 69 -25.95 -0.96 -15.20
N GLY A 70 -26.63 -1.95 -15.77
CA GLY A 70 -26.41 -2.41 -17.14
C GLY A 70 -25.12 -3.20 -17.37
N GLY A 71 -24.32 -3.45 -16.33
CA GLY A 71 -23.12 -4.27 -16.43
C GLY A 71 -23.42 -5.77 -16.55
N SER A 72 -22.49 -6.52 -17.15
CA SER A 72 -22.72 -7.90 -17.59
C SER A 72 -21.48 -8.80 -17.57
N ILE A 73 -20.32 -8.29 -17.16
CA ILE A 73 -19.06 -9.04 -17.22
C ILE A 73 -18.23 -8.88 -15.94
N GLU A 74 -17.27 -9.78 -15.78
CA GLU A 74 -16.24 -9.77 -14.75
C GLU A 74 -15.07 -10.69 -15.16
N TYR A 75 -13.88 -10.50 -14.58
CA TYR A 75 -12.69 -11.30 -14.91
C TYR A 75 -12.53 -12.55 -14.02
N SER A 76 -13.37 -12.73 -13.01
CA SER A 76 -13.28 -13.85 -12.05
C SER A 76 -14.62 -14.13 -11.37
N GLU A 77 -14.79 -15.34 -10.83
CA GLU A 77 -15.96 -15.73 -10.03
C GLU A 77 -16.00 -15.07 -8.64
N MET A 78 -14.91 -14.39 -8.24
CA MET A 78 -14.86 -13.62 -6.98
C MET A 78 -15.64 -12.31 -7.09
N HIS A 79 -15.82 -11.78 -8.30
CA HIS A 79 -16.46 -10.48 -8.54
C HIS A 79 -15.78 -9.32 -7.80
N GLU A 80 -14.45 -9.25 -7.85
CA GLU A 80 -13.65 -8.34 -7.02
C GLU A 80 -13.22 -7.04 -7.72
N SER A 81 -13.34 -6.93 -9.05
CA SER A 81 -12.76 -5.82 -9.83
C SER A 81 -13.32 -4.46 -9.44
N ALA A 82 -14.64 -4.28 -9.64
CA ALA A 82 -15.30 -3.03 -9.32
C ALA A 82 -15.31 -2.73 -7.80
N PRO A 83 -15.40 -3.72 -6.90
CA PRO A 83 -15.13 -3.52 -5.48
C PRO A 83 -13.74 -2.95 -5.16
N TYR A 84 -12.67 -3.44 -5.80
CA TYR A 84 -11.33 -2.86 -5.65
C TYR A 84 -11.29 -1.40 -6.13
N TRP A 85 -11.84 -1.14 -7.32
CA TRP A 85 -11.94 0.21 -7.86
C TRP A 85 -12.71 1.15 -6.91
N PHE A 86 -13.87 0.73 -6.41
CA PHE A 86 -14.70 1.54 -5.50
C PHE A 86 -13.95 1.86 -4.20
N ASN A 87 -13.37 0.83 -3.56
CA ASN A 87 -12.53 0.99 -2.38
C ASN A 87 -11.39 2.00 -2.59
N ALA A 88 -10.77 1.99 -3.77
CA ALA A 88 -9.69 2.91 -4.09
C ALA A 88 -10.16 4.34 -4.40
N GLN A 89 -11.23 4.49 -5.18
CA GLN A 89 -11.65 5.79 -5.71
C GLN A 89 -12.35 6.67 -4.69
N VAL A 90 -13.02 6.11 -3.68
CA VAL A 90 -13.72 6.92 -2.66
C VAL A 90 -12.76 7.91 -2.00
N ALA A 91 -11.61 7.45 -1.48
CA ALA A 91 -10.66 8.35 -0.84
C ALA A 91 -10.13 9.43 -1.80
N LEU A 92 -9.73 9.06 -3.02
CA LEU A 92 -9.24 10.02 -4.02
C LEU A 92 -10.30 11.09 -4.33
N ALA A 93 -11.54 10.67 -4.59
CA ALA A 93 -12.65 11.54 -4.94
C ALA A 93 -12.91 12.61 -3.86
N PHE A 94 -12.97 12.21 -2.59
CA PHE A 94 -13.25 13.13 -1.49
C PHE A 94 -12.03 13.95 -1.04
N GLN A 95 -10.81 13.41 -1.18
CA GLN A 95 -9.58 14.16 -0.89
C GLN A 95 -9.34 15.29 -1.91
N LEU A 96 -9.60 15.05 -3.19
CA LEU A 96 -9.55 16.08 -4.25
C LEU A 96 -10.81 16.94 -4.32
N GLN A 97 -11.93 16.44 -3.80
CA GLN A 97 -13.26 17.01 -4.01
C GLN A 97 -13.67 17.06 -5.50
N ASP A 98 -13.18 16.09 -6.28
CA ASP A 98 -13.46 15.96 -7.71
C ASP A 98 -14.92 15.51 -7.91
N GLN A 99 -15.75 16.39 -8.48
CA GLN A 99 -17.19 16.12 -8.65
C GLN A 99 -17.49 14.99 -9.63
N ARG A 100 -16.62 14.76 -10.63
CA ARG A 100 -16.77 13.65 -11.58
C ARG A 100 -16.54 12.33 -10.85
N LEU A 101 -15.45 12.22 -10.10
CA LEU A 101 -15.15 11.02 -9.33
C LEU A 101 -16.18 10.77 -8.23
N ILE A 102 -16.61 11.82 -7.51
CA ILE A 102 -17.68 11.72 -6.51
C ILE A 102 -18.97 11.17 -7.16
N GLY A 103 -19.34 11.67 -8.34
CA GLY A 103 -20.50 11.16 -9.09
C GLY A 103 -20.36 9.68 -9.48
N GLN A 104 -19.18 9.25 -9.92
CA GLN A 104 -18.92 7.86 -10.27
C GLN A 104 -19.03 6.91 -9.06
N VAL A 105 -18.38 7.25 -7.93
CA VAL A 105 -18.46 6.42 -6.72
C VAL A 105 -19.85 6.47 -6.09
N ARG A 106 -20.57 7.58 -6.23
CA ARG A 106 -21.97 7.71 -5.82
C ARG A 106 -22.88 6.76 -6.60
N SER A 107 -22.73 6.68 -7.92
CA SER A 107 -23.50 5.76 -8.77
C SER A 107 -23.26 4.30 -8.37
N PHE A 108 -22.02 3.91 -8.09
CA PHE A 108 -21.70 2.57 -7.59
C PHE A 108 -22.33 2.31 -6.21
N LEU A 109 -22.22 3.27 -5.29
CA LEU A 109 -22.82 3.19 -3.95
C LEU A 109 -24.32 2.98 -4.04
N ASP A 110 -25.02 3.83 -4.81
CA ASP A 110 -26.47 3.77 -4.94
C ASP A 110 -26.93 2.44 -5.50
N TRP A 111 -26.34 2.02 -6.63
CA TRP A 111 -26.67 0.73 -7.24
C TRP A 111 -26.44 -0.43 -6.26
N THR A 112 -25.29 -0.46 -5.59
CA THR A 112 -24.93 -1.54 -4.66
C THR A 112 -25.88 -1.63 -3.48
N LEU A 113 -26.27 -0.50 -2.89
CA LEU A 113 -27.14 -0.47 -1.71
C LEU A 113 -28.61 -0.67 -2.07
N ASP A 114 -29.07 -0.18 -3.22
CA ASP A 114 -30.45 -0.37 -3.68
C ASP A 114 -30.75 -1.81 -4.11
N HIS A 115 -29.70 -2.57 -4.44
CA HIS A 115 -29.77 -4.00 -4.79
C HIS A 115 -29.28 -4.92 -3.66
N GLN A 116 -29.15 -4.42 -2.42
CA GLN A 116 -28.88 -5.30 -1.29
C GLN A 116 -30.03 -6.30 -1.13
N GLN A 117 -29.70 -7.59 -1.04
CA GLN A 117 -30.71 -8.64 -0.92
C GLN A 117 -31.40 -8.61 0.45
N SER A 118 -32.57 -9.25 0.51
CA SER A 118 -33.41 -9.29 1.71
C SER A 118 -32.75 -9.98 2.92
N ASP A 119 -31.80 -10.88 2.69
CA ASP A 119 -31.00 -11.55 3.72
C ASP A 119 -29.76 -10.75 4.15
N GLY A 120 -29.52 -9.59 3.55
CA GLY A 120 -28.37 -8.73 3.82
C GLY A 120 -27.19 -8.90 2.87
N TRP A 121 -27.25 -9.80 1.90
CA TRP A 121 -26.17 -9.98 0.93
C TRP A 121 -25.94 -8.71 0.08
N ILE A 122 -24.66 -8.34 -0.08
CA ILE A 122 -24.24 -7.19 -0.88
C ILE A 122 -23.62 -7.68 -2.20
N GLY A 123 -24.17 -7.19 -3.30
CA GLY A 123 -23.66 -7.43 -4.64
C GLY A 123 -24.25 -8.65 -5.35
N PRO A 124 -23.65 -9.02 -6.49
CA PRO A 124 -24.13 -10.12 -7.33
C PRO A 124 -24.15 -11.46 -6.59
N GLU A 125 -25.04 -12.36 -7.00
CA GLU A 125 -24.98 -13.75 -6.56
C GLU A 125 -23.89 -14.54 -7.27
N VAL A 126 -23.64 -15.75 -6.77
CA VAL A 126 -22.84 -16.75 -7.49
C VAL A 126 -23.35 -16.93 -8.92
N PHE A 127 -22.42 -16.98 -9.87
CA PHE A 127 -22.69 -16.96 -11.30
C PHE A 127 -23.57 -18.12 -11.79
N VAL A 128 -23.68 -19.20 -11.01
CA VAL A 128 -24.41 -20.41 -11.35
C VAL A 128 -25.77 -20.42 -10.62
N PRO A 129 -26.90 -20.26 -11.33
CA PRO A 129 -28.23 -20.40 -10.74
C PRO A 129 -28.41 -21.80 -10.14
N ASN A 130 -28.97 -21.88 -8.92
CA ASN A 130 -29.10 -23.11 -8.13
C ASN A 130 -27.78 -23.76 -7.70
N ALA A 131 -26.67 -23.02 -7.69
CA ALA A 131 -25.43 -23.56 -7.16
C ALA A 131 -25.56 -23.84 -5.67
N THR A 132 -25.10 -25.03 -5.27
CA THR A 132 -24.93 -25.42 -3.86
C THR A 132 -23.60 -24.91 -3.29
N ILE A 133 -22.87 -24.09 -4.05
CA ILE A 133 -21.57 -23.56 -3.63
C ILE A 133 -21.75 -22.44 -2.59
N PRO A 134 -20.90 -22.39 -1.55
CA PRO A 134 -20.90 -21.33 -0.57
C PRO A 134 -20.72 -19.94 -1.18
N ARG A 135 -21.32 -18.94 -0.55
CA ARG A 135 -21.12 -17.54 -0.91
C ARG A 135 -19.72 -17.07 -0.49
N LEU A 136 -18.98 -16.50 -1.43
CA LEU A 136 -17.65 -15.91 -1.20
C LEU A 136 -17.77 -14.55 -0.51
N VAL A 137 -17.53 -14.50 0.80
CA VAL A 137 -17.65 -13.26 1.58
C VAL A 137 -16.47 -12.31 1.39
N TRP A 138 -15.26 -12.82 1.11
CA TRP A 138 -14.05 -12.00 1.06
C TRP A 138 -14.12 -10.81 0.08
N PRO A 139 -14.55 -10.98 -1.19
CA PRO A 139 -14.60 -9.86 -2.14
C PRO A 139 -15.53 -8.73 -1.68
N ARG A 140 -16.50 -9.02 -0.81
CA ARG A 140 -17.42 -8.00 -0.26
C ARG A 140 -16.72 -7.15 0.79
N PHE A 141 -15.67 -7.64 1.46
CA PHE A 141 -14.88 -6.84 2.39
C PHE A 141 -14.29 -5.61 1.68
N LEU A 142 -13.90 -5.72 0.41
CA LEU A 142 -13.44 -4.59 -0.40
C LEU A 142 -14.54 -3.51 -0.54
N VAL A 143 -15.79 -3.92 -0.82
CA VAL A 143 -16.93 -2.99 -0.84
C VAL A 143 -17.09 -2.31 0.52
N LEU A 144 -17.04 -3.09 1.61
CA LEU A 144 -17.18 -2.55 2.97
C LEU A 144 -16.05 -1.56 3.33
N HIS A 145 -14.82 -1.77 2.86
CA HIS A 145 -13.74 -0.77 2.99
C HIS A 145 -14.09 0.54 2.27
N GLY A 146 -14.65 0.47 1.05
CA GLY A 146 -15.15 1.65 0.35
C GLY A 146 -16.32 2.32 1.09
N LEU A 147 -17.22 1.53 1.66
CA LEU A 147 -18.36 2.03 2.45
C LEU A 147 -17.93 2.75 3.73
N ILE A 148 -16.93 2.24 4.45
CA ILE A 148 -16.32 2.92 5.61
C ILE A 148 -15.81 4.30 5.19
N GLN A 149 -15.03 4.35 4.12
CA GLN A 149 -14.46 5.60 3.62
C GLN A 149 -15.57 6.58 3.19
N TYR A 150 -16.64 6.08 2.56
CA TYR A 150 -17.75 6.91 2.10
C TYR A 150 -18.56 7.46 3.29
N ALA A 151 -18.89 6.62 4.27
CA ALA A 151 -19.62 7.04 5.47
C ALA A 151 -18.85 8.09 6.28
N GLU A 152 -17.52 7.98 6.32
CA GLU A 152 -16.65 8.98 6.93
C GLU A 152 -16.61 10.30 6.16
N ALA A 153 -16.59 10.24 4.82
CA ALA A 153 -16.45 11.40 3.96
C ALA A 153 -17.76 12.16 3.72
N ASP A 154 -18.89 11.45 3.68
CA ASP A 154 -20.24 12.00 3.53
C ASP A 154 -21.17 11.50 4.65
N PRO A 155 -21.24 12.24 5.77
CA PRO A 155 -22.09 11.88 6.90
C PRO A 155 -23.59 11.79 6.58
N THR A 156 -24.05 12.37 5.46
CA THR A 156 -25.47 12.29 5.06
C THR A 156 -25.85 10.87 4.62
N GLN A 157 -24.87 10.08 4.18
CA GLN A 157 -25.06 8.70 3.74
C GLN A 157 -24.73 7.68 4.81
N ALA A 158 -24.07 8.11 5.89
CA ALA A 158 -23.62 7.24 6.96
C ALA A 158 -24.74 6.34 7.53
N PRO A 159 -25.97 6.83 7.82
CA PRO A 159 -27.04 5.96 8.33
C PRO A 159 -27.37 4.81 7.35
N ARG A 160 -27.60 5.13 6.08
CA ARG A 160 -27.92 4.13 5.03
C ARG A 160 -26.80 3.11 4.85
N ILE A 161 -25.56 3.58 4.85
CA ILE A 161 -24.36 2.73 4.72
C ILE A 161 -24.24 1.80 5.93
N ILE A 162 -24.29 2.36 7.14
CA ILE A 162 -24.14 1.61 8.40
C ILE A 162 -25.22 0.53 8.50
N ASP A 163 -26.47 0.85 8.17
CA ASP A 163 -27.58 -0.12 8.19
C ASP A 163 -27.34 -1.28 7.21
N ALA A 164 -26.86 -0.98 5.99
CA ALA A 164 -26.52 -2.01 5.00
C ALA A 164 -25.34 -2.89 5.46
N MET A 165 -24.30 -2.28 6.03
CA MET A 165 -23.15 -3.01 6.59
C MET A 165 -23.59 -3.95 7.72
N HIS A 166 -24.48 -3.51 8.61
CA HIS A 166 -25.00 -4.33 9.71
C HIS A 166 -25.81 -5.54 9.23
N LYS A 167 -26.59 -5.41 8.16
CA LYS A 167 -27.30 -6.55 7.55
C LYS A 167 -26.31 -7.56 6.97
N PHE A 168 -25.31 -7.09 6.22
CA PHE A 168 -24.28 -7.96 5.65
C PHE A 168 -23.46 -8.65 6.74
N VAL A 169 -23.03 -7.93 7.78
CA VAL A 169 -22.23 -8.49 8.88
C VAL A 169 -23.01 -9.54 9.65
N ALA A 170 -24.32 -9.34 9.88
CA ALA A 170 -25.16 -10.36 10.50
C ALA A 170 -25.21 -11.64 9.65
N LEU A 171 -25.39 -11.52 8.33
CA LEU A 171 -25.34 -12.66 7.41
C LEU A 171 -23.97 -13.34 7.41
N ALA A 172 -22.88 -12.58 7.32
CA ALA A 172 -21.52 -13.11 7.35
C ALA A 172 -21.24 -13.82 8.69
N HIS A 173 -21.67 -13.23 9.82
CA HIS A 173 -21.60 -13.86 11.13
C HIS A 173 -22.26 -15.25 11.12
N ASP A 174 -23.49 -15.35 10.61
CA ASP A 174 -24.20 -16.63 10.54
C ASP A 174 -23.49 -17.64 9.63
N ILE A 175 -22.93 -17.20 8.51
CA ILE A 175 -22.12 -18.04 7.61
C ILE A 175 -20.92 -18.63 8.36
N TRP A 176 -20.13 -17.79 9.04
CA TRP A 176 -18.94 -18.24 9.77
C TRP A 176 -19.30 -19.08 11.00
N LYS A 177 -20.37 -18.72 11.72
CA LYS A 177 -20.85 -19.45 12.89
C LYS A 177 -21.34 -20.85 12.54
N ALA A 178 -21.96 -21.00 11.36
CA ALA A 178 -22.40 -22.28 10.85
C ALA A 178 -21.32 -23.09 10.11
N GLY A 179 -20.10 -22.57 9.95
CA GLY A 179 -19.04 -23.21 9.18
C GLY A 179 -19.35 -23.32 7.68
N LYS A 180 -20.11 -22.36 7.13
CA LYS A 180 -20.64 -22.36 5.75
C LYS A 180 -19.89 -21.44 4.80
N GLN A 181 -18.72 -20.93 5.17
CA GLN A 181 -17.88 -20.08 4.32
C GLN A 181 -17.21 -20.84 3.15
N GLY A 182 -17.32 -22.18 3.13
CA GLY A 182 -16.62 -23.06 2.21
C GLY A 182 -15.27 -23.52 2.76
N THR A 183 -14.59 -24.42 2.04
CA THR A 183 -13.27 -24.95 2.43
C THR A 183 -12.28 -24.82 1.27
N PRO A 184 -10.96 -24.85 1.53
CA PRO A 184 -9.96 -24.80 0.47
C PRO A 184 -10.10 -25.92 -0.58
N ASP A 185 -10.63 -27.09 -0.18
CA ASP A 185 -10.89 -28.22 -1.08
C ASP A 185 -11.93 -27.91 -2.17
N MET A 186 -12.71 -26.83 -2.00
CA MET A 186 -13.69 -26.37 -2.99
C MET A 186 -13.08 -25.52 -4.11
N GLY A 187 -11.78 -25.23 -4.04
CA GLY A 187 -11.02 -24.51 -5.07
C GLY A 187 -10.40 -23.22 -4.57
N PHE A 188 -9.42 -22.71 -5.33
CA PHE A 188 -8.51 -21.63 -4.93
C PHE A 188 -9.19 -20.32 -4.47
N GLN A 189 -10.43 -20.07 -4.91
CA GLN A 189 -11.18 -18.87 -4.53
C GLN A 189 -11.64 -18.91 -3.07
N PHE A 190 -11.96 -20.11 -2.58
CA PHE A 190 -12.38 -20.29 -1.19
C PHE A 190 -11.20 -20.09 -0.23
N ASP A 191 -9.98 -20.41 -0.66
CA ASP A 191 -8.78 -20.16 0.13
C ASP A 191 -8.62 -18.69 0.54
N TYR A 192 -8.99 -17.74 -0.34
CA TYR A 192 -8.84 -16.30 -0.05
C TYR A 192 -9.59 -15.87 1.21
N GLN A 193 -10.75 -16.47 1.49
CA GLN A 193 -11.51 -16.18 2.71
C GLN A 193 -10.78 -16.64 3.97
N PHE A 194 -9.94 -17.67 3.86
CA PHE A 194 -9.12 -18.19 4.95
C PHE A 194 -7.82 -17.43 5.12
N VAL A 195 -7.26 -16.80 4.09
CA VAL A 195 -5.96 -16.12 4.21
C VAL A 195 -6.07 -14.60 4.32
N ARG A 196 -7.22 -14.01 3.98
CA ARG A 196 -7.51 -12.56 4.04
C ARG A 196 -8.63 -12.22 5.05
N TRP A 197 -8.75 -13.02 6.10
CA TRP A 197 -9.78 -12.86 7.14
C TRP A 197 -9.62 -11.56 7.93
N GLU A 198 -8.38 -11.07 8.04
CA GLU A 198 -8.04 -9.84 8.74
C GLU A 198 -8.61 -8.59 8.09
N GLU A 199 -8.89 -8.61 6.78
CA GLU A 199 -9.60 -7.52 6.11
C GLU A 199 -11.00 -7.34 6.72
N PHE A 200 -11.67 -8.45 7.06
CA PHE A 200 -12.99 -8.37 7.70
C PHE A 200 -12.90 -7.81 9.12
N ILE A 201 -11.86 -8.17 9.87
CA ILE A 201 -11.67 -7.68 11.23
C ILE A 201 -11.47 -6.17 11.26
N TYR A 202 -10.71 -5.61 10.31
CA TYR A 202 -10.60 -4.15 10.19
C TYR A 202 -11.98 -3.48 10.09
N ILE A 203 -12.89 -4.07 9.32
CA ILE A 203 -14.26 -3.57 9.15
C ILE A 203 -15.07 -3.71 10.44
N LEU A 204 -15.03 -4.89 11.07
CA LEU A 204 -15.73 -5.16 12.32
C LEU A 204 -15.28 -4.24 13.45
N GLU A 205 -13.98 -3.94 13.53
CA GLU A 205 -13.40 -3.03 14.50
C GLU A 205 -13.86 -1.60 14.27
N TRP A 206 -13.89 -1.15 13.01
CA TRP A 206 -14.43 0.17 12.68
C TRP A 206 -15.90 0.29 13.08
N MET A 207 -16.71 -0.75 12.78
CA MET A 207 -18.12 -0.78 13.17
C MET A 207 -18.27 -0.78 14.69
N HIS A 208 -17.45 -1.54 15.42
CA HIS A 208 -17.47 -1.57 16.88
C HIS A 208 -17.15 -0.19 17.48
N ASP A 209 -16.12 0.48 16.96
CA ASP A 209 -15.68 1.78 17.50
C ASP A 209 -16.61 2.94 17.14
N ASN A 210 -17.26 2.91 15.98
CA ASN A 210 -17.96 4.08 15.42
C ASN A 210 -19.47 3.89 15.26
N ALA A 211 -19.94 2.66 15.10
CA ALA A 211 -21.33 2.38 14.75
C ALA A 211 -21.83 1.02 15.28
N PRO A 212 -21.65 0.68 16.58
CA PRO A 212 -21.92 -0.67 17.05
C PRO A 212 -23.42 -1.03 17.08
N GLN A 213 -24.32 -0.03 17.17
CA GLN A 213 -25.78 -0.20 17.20
C GLN A 213 -26.27 -1.26 18.21
N GLY A 214 -25.61 -1.39 19.38
CA GLY A 214 -25.96 -2.38 20.40
C GLY A 214 -25.59 -3.84 20.03
N LYS A 215 -24.76 -4.04 19.00
CA LYS A 215 -24.30 -5.35 18.50
C LYS A 215 -22.84 -5.64 18.82
N GLU A 216 -22.26 -4.97 19.82
CA GLU A 216 -20.87 -5.10 20.24
C GLU A 216 -20.49 -6.58 20.45
N ALA A 217 -21.35 -7.35 21.11
CA ALA A 217 -21.14 -8.77 21.37
C ALA A 217 -21.06 -9.62 20.08
N MET A 218 -21.94 -9.38 19.11
CA MET A 218 -21.93 -10.10 17.83
C MET A 218 -20.71 -9.71 16.99
N LEU A 219 -20.33 -8.43 16.98
CA LEU A 219 -19.11 -7.97 16.30
C LEU A 219 -17.87 -8.65 16.86
N LEU A 220 -17.73 -8.70 18.19
CA LEU A 220 -16.62 -9.39 18.88
C LEU A 220 -16.64 -10.90 18.64
N GLU A 221 -17.80 -11.56 18.72
CA GLU A 221 -17.94 -12.98 18.42
C GLU A 221 -17.53 -13.26 16.95
N THR A 222 -17.91 -12.38 16.02
CA THR A 222 -17.53 -12.51 14.61
C THR A 222 -16.01 -12.42 14.42
N MET A 223 -15.34 -11.46 15.07
CA MET A 223 -13.87 -11.34 15.02
C MET A 223 -13.19 -12.63 15.50
N GLN A 224 -13.70 -13.23 16.58
CA GLN A 224 -13.19 -14.48 17.14
C GLN A 224 -13.44 -15.66 16.18
N LEU A 225 -14.64 -15.80 15.64
CA LEU A 225 -14.99 -16.86 14.69
C LEU A 225 -14.08 -16.83 13.46
N VAL A 226 -13.94 -15.64 12.88
CA VAL A 226 -13.19 -15.41 11.64
C VAL A 226 -11.69 -15.66 11.86
N ARG A 227 -11.11 -15.18 12.97
CA ARG A 227 -9.71 -15.47 13.32
C ARG A 227 -9.48 -16.96 13.61
N ASN A 228 -10.36 -17.61 14.36
CA ASN A 228 -10.17 -18.99 14.79
C ASN A 228 -10.34 -20.00 13.66
N GLN A 229 -11.15 -19.66 12.65
CA GLN A 229 -11.36 -20.50 11.47
C GLN A 229 -10.45 -20.11 10.30
N GLY A 230 -9.87 -18.90 10.31
CA GLY A 230 -8.90 -18.44 9.33
C GLY A 230 -7.52 -19.10 9.48
N PHE A 231 -6.70 -18.97 8.44
CA PHE A 231 -5.32 -19.42 8.43
C PHE A 231 -4.48 -18.64 9.45
N SER A 232 -3.74 -19.36 10.28
CA SER A 232 -2.90 -18.74 11.31
C SER A 232 -1.55 -18.33 10.73
N TRP A 233 -1.46 -17.09 10.26
CA TRP A 233 -0.20 -16.49 9.83
C TRP A 233 0.87 -16.58 10.93
N LYS A 234 0.49 -16.34 12.19
CA LYS A 234 1.39 -16.34 13.36
C LYS A 234 1.99 -17.71 13.66
N THR A 235 1.20 -18.78 13.69
CA THR A 235 1.66 -20.09 14.19
C THR A 235 1.92 -21.11 13.09
N GLN A 236 1.36 -20.93 11.89
CA GLN A 236 1.53 -21.89 10.79
C GLN A 236 2.57 -21.43 9.76
N PHE A 237 2.63 -20.14 9.42
CA PHE A 237 3.50 -19.63 8.34
C PHE A 237 4.72 -18.85 8.83
N TYR A 238 4.52 -17.81 9.64
CA TYR A 238 5.60 -16.96 10.16
C TYR A 238 6.34 -17.59 11.35
N THR A 239 6.86 -18.80 11.12
CA THR A 239 7.74 -19.50 12.05
C THR A 239 9.11 -19.70 11.41
N ASN A 240 10.15 -19.86 12.24
CA ASN A 240 11.50 -20.13 11.73
C ASN A 240 11.61 -21.44 10.91
N ALA A 241 10.68 -22.38 11.15
CA ALA A 241 10.64 -23.68 10.46
C ALA A 241 9.89 -23.61 9.12
N THR A 242 8.83 -22.82 9.02
CA THR A 242 7.97 -22.78 7.83
C THR A 242 8.31 -21.63 6.87
N PHE A 243 8.66 -20.45 7.39
CA PHE A 243 8.81 -19.27 6.54
C PHE A 243 9.97 -19.43 5.55
N PRO A 244 9.75 -19.20 4.25
CA PRO A 244 10.81 -19.36 3.26
C PRO A 244 11.90 -18.31 3.46
N LYS A 245 13.17 -18.73 3.40
CA LYS A 245 14.34 -17.84 3.55
C LYS A 245 15.00 -17.52 2.21
N THR A 246 14.47 -18.09 1.14
CA THR A 246 14.95 -18.06 -0.25
C THR A 246 13.75 -17.96 -1.18
N PRO A 247 13.93 -17.71 -2.49
CA PRO A 247 12.82 -17.76 -3.45
C PRO A 247 12.07 -19.10 -3.35
N VAL A 248 10.75 -19.06 -3.34
CA VAL A 248 9.92 -20.26 -3.28
C VAL A 248 9.81 -20.94 -4.64
N THR A 249 9.65 -22.26 -4.64
CA THR A 249 9.38 -23.07 -5.85
C THR A 249 8.01 -23.73 -5.81
N SER A 250 7.30 -23.64 -4.68
CA SER A 250 5.93 -24.13 -4.51
C SER A 250 5.02 -22.92 -4.30
N PHE A 251 4.01 -22.80 -5.15
CA PHE A 251 3.14 -21.64 -5.23
C PHE A 251 1.79 -21.96 -4.58
N ASN A 252 1.44 -21.19 -3.56
CA ASN A 252 0.19 -21.31 -2.81
C ASN A 252 -0.16 -19.97 -2.15
N GLN A 253 -1.33 -19.91 -1.53
CA GLN A 253 -1.87 -18.67 -0.95
C GLN A 253 -1.02 -18.06 0.17
N HIS A 254 -0.25 -18.87 0.91
CA HIS A 254 0.61 -18.37 1.99
C HIS A 254 1.92 -17.80 1.47
N THR A 255 2.36 -18.19 0.27
CA THR A 255 3.58 -17.65 -0.37
C THR A 255 3.30 -16.48 -1.31
N HIS A 256 2.02 -16.22 -1.61
CA HIS A 256 1.56 -15.13 -2.48
C HIS A 256 1.85 -13.75 -1.88
N GLY A 257 2.40 -12.84 -2.68
CA GLY A 257 2.90 -11.53 -2.24
C GLY A 257 1.82 -10.65 -1.64
N VAL A 258 0.69 -10.48 -2.34
CA VAL A 258 -0.41 -9.61 -1.87
C VAL A 258 -1.02 -10.13 -0.56
N ASN A 259 -1.16 -11.45 -0.42
CA ASN A 259 -1.72 -12.04 0.81
C ASN A 259 -0.78 -11.77 1.99
N ASN A 260 0.53 -11.90 1.78
CA ASN A 260 1.50 -11.53 2.79
C ASN A 260 1.44 -10.03 3.12
N ALA A 261 1.34 -9.15 2.12
CA ALA A 261 1.22 -7.71 2.31
C ALA A 261 0.00 -7.33 3.16
N GLN A 262 -1.15 -7.96 2.92
CA GLN A 262 -2.37 -7.76 3.72
C GLN A 262 -2.23 -8.35 5.14
N ALA A 263 -1.67 -9.56 5.26
CA ALA A 263 -1.50 -10.26 6.53
C ALA A 263 -0.52 -9.61 7.51
N LEU A 264 0.32 -8.67 7.07
CA LEU A 264 1.23 -7.95 7.98
C LEU A 264 0.50 -7.22 9.12
N LYS A 265 -0.78 -6.83 8.92
CA LYS A 265 -1.60 -6.22 9.99
C LYS A 265 -2.41 -7.21 10.81
N SER A 266 -2.44 -8.51 10.46
CA SER A 266 -3.43 -9.46 11.02
C SER A 266 -3.38 -9.55 12.55
N GLU A 267 -2.19 -9.66 13.15
CA GLU A 267 -2.09 -9.74 14.63
C GLU A 267 -2.15 -8.39 15.31
N ALA A 268 -1.84 -7.30 14.62
CA ALA A 268 -2.03 -5.97 15.19
C ALA A 268 -3.52 -5.70 15.40
N LEU A 269 -4.35 -6.08 14.42
CA LEU A 269 -5.81 -6.11 14.55
C LEU A 269 -6.22 -7.11 15.63
N ALA A 270 -5.71 -8.35 15.56
CA ALA A 270 -6.12 -9.38 16.49
C ALA A 270 -5.86 -9.04 17.96
N TRP A 271 -4.73 -8.38 18.24
CA TRP A 271 -4.39 -7.86 19.57
C TRP A 271 -5.50 -6.99 20.16
N ARG A 272 -6.27 -6.27 19.32
CA ARG A 272 -7.33 -5.39 19.81
C ARG A 272 -8.46 -6.12 20.50
N PHE A 273 -8.86 -7.30 20.04
CA PHE A 273 -9.93 -8.07 20.71
C PHE A 273 -9.42 -9.22 21.59
N THR A 274 -8.13 -9.54 21.55
CA THR A 274 -7.55 -10.57 22.42
C THR A 274 -6.78 -10.03 23.61
N GLY A 275 -6.19 -8.83 23.49
CA GLY A 275 -5.24 -8.30 24.46
C GLY A 275 -3.95 -9.14 24.62
N ASP A 276 -3.74 -10.15 23.78
CA ASP A 276 -2.61 -11.08 23.89
C ASP A 276 -1.31 -10.39 23.47
N ALA A 277 -0.37 -10.22 24.41
CA ALA A 277 0.92 -9.59 24.14
C ALA A 277 1.73 -10.29 23.03
N SER A 278 1.51 -11.59 22.80
CA SER A 278 2.19 -12.34 21.74
C SER A 278 1.67 -11.99 20.33
N ASP A 279 0.49 -11.37 20.20
CA ASP A 279 -0.01 -10.82 18.93
C ASP A 279 0.81 -9.59 18.52
N ARG A 280 1.11 -8.70 19.48
CA ARG A 280 2.02 -7.57 19.26
C ARG A 280 3.43 -8.05 18.90
N THR A 281 3.97 -9.02 19.64
CA THR A 281 5.30 -9.59 19.32
C THR A 281 5.32 -10.20 17.92
N SER A 282 4.32 -11.01 17.56
CA SER A 282 4.22 -11.62 16.23
C SER A 282 4.13 -10.58 15.11
N THR A 283 3.49 -9.43 15.34
CA THR A 283 3.39 -8.34 14.36
C THR A 283 4.78 -7.81 13.98
N PHE A 284 5.66 -7.58 14.95
CA PHE A 284 6.99 -7.05 14.64
C PHE A 284 7.92 -8.16 14.13
N ASP A 285 7.89 -9.35 14.72
CA ASP A 285 8.73 -10.48 14.31
C ASP A 285 8.47 -10.89 12.85
N ARG A 286 7.21 -10.89 12.39
CA ARG A 286 6.87 -11.24 11.00
C ARG A 286 7.37 -10.20 10.00
N ILE A 287 7.26 -8.91 10.35
CA ILE A 287 7.74 -7.81 9.52
C ILE A 287 9.25 -7.96 9.40
N ASP A 288 9.96 -8.10 10.51
CA ASP A 288 11.42 -8.29 10.50
C ASP A 288 11.83 -9.53 9.69
N MET A 289 11.11 -10.64 9.83
CA MET A 289 11.38 -11.86 9.08
C MET A 289 11.16 -11.69 7.56
N MET A 290 10.06 -11.05 7.17
CA MET A 290 9.77 -10.73 5.77
C MET A 290 10.88 -9.88 5.15
N TYR A 291 11.26 -8.79 5.83
CA TYR A 291 12.26 -7.87 5.30
C TYR A 291 13.68 -8.43 5.36
N ARG A 292 13.98 -9.33 6.30
CA ARG A 292 15.27 -10.01 6.36
C ARG A 292 15.52 -10.89 5.14
N TYR A 293 14.53 -11.66 4.69
CA TYR A 293 14.71 -12.66 3.64
C TYR A 293 14.21 -12.21 2.26
N HIS A 294 13.35 -11.21 2.20
CA HIS A 294 12.73 -10.74 0.96
C HIS A 294 12.75 -9.23 0.79
N GLY A 295 13.24 -8.45 1.77
CA GLY A 295 13.13 -6.99 1.79
C GLY A 295 14.01 -6.26 0.76
N ARG A 296 13.52 -5.10 0.32
CA ARG A 296 14.17 -4.17 -0.60
C ARG A 296 14.42 -2.82 0.06
N ALA A 297 15.50 -2.13 -0.35
CA ALA A 297 15.82 -0.80 0.15
C ALA A 297 14.76 0.27 -0.18
N SER A 298 13.96 0.03 -1.24
CA SER A 298 12.78 0.82 -1.63
C SER A 298 11.60 0.69 -0.66
N GLY A 299 11.70 -0.13 0.39
CA GLY A 299 10.68 -0.28 1.43
C GLY A 299 9.73 -1.45 1.23
N THR A 300 9.69 -2.06 0.05
CA THR A 300 8.88 -3.26 -0.24
C THR A 300 9.65 -4.57 0.01
N PHE A 301 9.02 -5.72 -0.22
CA PHE A 301 9.67 -7.03 -0.36
C PHE A 301 9.47 -7.62 -1.76
N SER A 302 10.28 -8.62 -2.14
CA SER A 302 10.19 -9.31 -3.43
C SER A 302 9.12 -10.39 -3.42
N ALA A 303 8.16 -10.28 -4.34
CA ALA A 303 7.19 -11.31 -4.65
C ALA A 303 6.62 -11.10 -6.07
N ASP A 304 6.88 -12.04 -6.98
CA ASP A 304 6.63 -11.91 -8.41
C ASP A 304 6.01 -13.20 -9.04
N GLU A 305 4.91 -13.78 -8.55
CA GLU A 305 3.90 -13.29 -7.62
C GLU A 305 4.11 -13.79 -6.18
N HIS A 306 5.08 -14.69 -6.01
CA HIS A 306 5.39 -15.37 -4.75
C HIS A 306 6.76 -14.95 -4.21
N LEU A 307 6.96 -15.09 -2.89
CA LEU A 307 8.18 -14.67 -2.19
C LEU A 307 9.48 -15.07 -2.92
N ALA A 308 10.28 -14.08 -3.32
CA ALA A 308 11.31 -14.23 -4.35
C ALA A 308 12.76 -13.91 -3.89
N GLY A 309 13.04 -14.06 -2.59
CA GLY A 309 14.36 -13.80 -2.00
C GLY A 309 14.89 -12.36 -2.12
N LEU A 310 16.21 -12.19 -1.99
CA LEU A 310 16.91 -10.90 -1.99
C LEU A 310 17.60 -10.53 -3.32
N ASP A 311 17.52 -11.38 -4.34
CA ASP A 311 18.20 -11.11 -5.63
C ASP A 311 17.52 -9.94 -6.35
N PRO A 312 18.19 -8.80 -6.64
CA PRO A 312 17.57 -7.60 -7.20
C PRO A 312 17.08 -7.74 -8.65
N SER A 313 17.34 -8.89 -9.29
CA SER A 313 16.76 -9.29 -10.57
C SER A 313 15.30 -9.78 -10.45
N ARG A 314 14.86 -10.13 -9.24
CA ARG A 314 13.47 -10.53 -8.96
C ARG A 314 12.58 -9.31 -8.75
N GLY A 315 11.31 -9.48 -9.08
CA GLY A 315 10.30 -8.44 -9.07
C GLY A 315 9.52 -8.31 -7.77
N THR A 316 8.66 -7.31 -7.76
CA THR A 316 7.60 -7.12 -6.78
C THR A 316 6.32 -6.71 -7.50
N GLU A 317 5.23 -7.42 -7.24
CA GLU A 317 3.89 -7.07 -7.69
C GLU A 317 3.43 -5.71 -7.13
N LEU A 318 2.82 -4.86 -7.98
CA LEU A 318 2.30 -3.56 -7.57
C LEU A 318 1.21 -3.63 -6.49
N CYS A 319 0.28 -4.60 -6.56
CA CYS A 319 -0.71 -4.82 -5.48
C CYS A 319 -0.03 -5.06 -4.12
N ALA A 320 1.06 -5.83 -4.09
CA ALA A 320 1.78 -6.08 -2.85
C ALA A 320 2.35 -4.78 -2.25
N VAL A 321 2.85 -3.86 -3.07
CA VAL A 321 3.33 -2.54 -2.61
C VAL A 321 2.19 -1.74 -2.00
N VAL A 322 1.04 -1.71 -2.67
CA VAL A 322 -0.13 -0.92 -2.28
C VAL A 322 -0.74 -1.45 -0.99
N GLU A 323 -0.90 -2.75 -0.85
CA GLU A 323 -1.44 -3.37 0.37
C GLU A 323 -0.46 -3.24 1.56
N GLN A 324 0.86 -3.25 1.31
CA GLN A 324 1.84 -2.97 2.37
C GLN A 324 1.68 -1.55 2.93
N ILE A 325 1.43 -0.54 2.09
CA ILE A 325 1.21 0.84 2.55
C ILE A 325 0.06 0.87 3.56
N PHE A 326 -1.06 0.25 3.23
CA PHE A 326 -2.22 0.22 4.10
C PHE A 326 -1.96 -0.57 5.38
N SER A 327 -1.49 -1.82 5.26
CA SER A 327 -1.24 -2.70 6.41
C SER A 327 -0.27 -2.08 7.41
N LEU A 328 0.84 -1.52 6.93
CA LEU A 328 1.83 -0.91 7.81
C LEU A 328 1.34 0.43 8.39
N ALA A 329 0.54 1.21 7.67
CA ALA A 329 -0.10 2.40 8.25
C ALA A 329 -1.09 2.03 9.37
N THR A 330 -1.83 0.92 9.22
CA THR A 330 -2.69 0.37 10.28
C THR A 330 -1.87 -0.13 11.47
N VAL A 331 -0.78 -0.87 11.25
CA VAL A 331 0.13 -1.28 12.33
C VAL A 331 0.69 -0.07 13.09
N TYR A 332 1.07 0.98 12.36
CA TYR A 332 1.52 2.23 12.96
C TYR A 332 0.42 2.94 13.76
N GLN A 333 -0.81 2.98 13.26
CA GLN A 333 -1.95 3.51 14.02
C GLN A 333 -2.12 2.79 15.37
N ILE A 334 -1.98 1.46 15.37
CA ILE A 334 -2.22 0.64 16.56
C ILE A 334 -1.06 0.75 17.57
N PHE A 335 0.19 0.68 17.11
CA PHE A 335 1.36 0.59 18.00
C PHE A 335 2.30 1.80 18.02
N GLY A 336 2.22 2.69 17.03
CA GLY A 336 3.02 3.91 16.95
C GLY A 336 4.53 3.73 16.79
N ASP A 337 4.98 2.58 16.30
CA ASP A 337 6.41 2.32 16.15
C ASP A 337 7.00 3.11 14.96
N ASN A 338 7.99 3.96 15.25
CA ASN A 338 8.57 4.87 14.27
C ASN A 338 9.23 4.15 13.08
N SER A 339 9.73 2.93 13.27
CA SER A 339 10.35 2.14 12.19
C SER A 339 9.33 1.70 11.15
N ILE A 340 8.07 1.53 11.55
CA ILE A 340 6.96 1.21 10.65
C ILE A 340 6.61 2.43 9.81
N ALA A 341 6.51 3.62 10.40
CA ALA A 341 6.26 4.85 9.65
C ALA A 341 7.40 5.17 8.66
N ASP A 342 8.66 4.99 9.05
CA ASP A 342 9.81 5.14 8.14
C ASP A 342 9.68 4.20 6.92
N ARG A 343 9.14 3.00 7.12
CA ARG A 343 8.94 2.01 6.05
C ARG A 343 7.75 2.35 5.15
N VAL A 344 6.64 2.81 5.72
CA VAL A 344 5.47 3.28 4.95
C VAL A 344 5.88 4.43 4.02
N GLU A 345 6.69 5.37 4.50
CA GLU A 345 7.22 6.44 3.67
C GLU A 345 8.15 5.92 2.56
N LYS A 346 9.00 4.93 2.85
CA LYS A 346 9.81 4.30 1.79
C LYS A 346 8.94 3.69 0.70
N LEU A 347 7.88 2.95 1.06
CA LEU A 347 6.94 2.38 0.10
C LEU A 347 6.28 3.47 -0.77
N ALA A 348 5.71 4.51 -0.13
CA ALA A 348 4.99 5.57 -0.81
C ALA A 348 5.90 6.42 -1.72
N TYR A 349 7.14 6.67 -1.31
CA TYR A 349 8.06 7.56 -2.02
C TYR A 349 9.09 6.85 -2.89
N ASN A 350 9.08 5.51 -2.95
CA ASN A 350 9.98 4.74 -3.81
C ASN A 350 9.22 3.66 -4.57
N ALA A 351 8.76 2.61 -3.87
CA ALA A 351 8.21 1.43 -4.53
C ALA A 351 6.93 1.74 -5.33
N LEU A 352 6.01 2.54 -4.80
CA LEU A 352 4.76 2.86 -5.49
C LEU A 352 4.98 3.62 -6.82
N PRO A 353 5.58 4.82 -6.83
CA PRO A 353 5.79 5.57 -8.07
C PRO A 353 6.78 4.90 -9.03
N ALA A 354 7.64 3.99 -8.55
CA ALA A 354 8.59 3.26 -9.38
C ALA A 354 7.93 2.33 -10.41
N ALA A 355 6.74 1.80 -10.11
CA ALA A 355 5.98 0.88 -10.95
C ALA A 355 4.97 1.57 -11.88
N ILE A 356 4.86 2.90 -11.87
CA ILE A 356 3.82 3.64 -12.60
C ILE A 356 4.47 4.71 -13.48
N MET A 357 4.02 4.88 -14.72
CA MET A 357 4.49 5.96 -15.60
C MET A 357 4.14 7.34 -15.02
N PRO A 358 4.92 8.40 -15.29
CA PRO A 358 4.71 9.71 -14.65
C PRO A 358 3.33 10.35 -14.91
N ASP A 359 2.68 9.98 -16.00
CA ASP A 359 1.32 10.41 -16.37
C ASP A 359 0.21 9.54 -15.77
N TRP A 360 0.57 8.49 -15.03
CA TRP A 360 -0.35 7.53 -14.41
C TRP A 360 -1.28 6.78 -15.39
N TRP A 361 -0.94 6.74 -16.67
CA TRP A 361 -1.73 6.01 -17.68
C TRP A 361 -1.33 4.54 -17.85
N SER A 362 -0.15 4.16 -17.37
CA SER A 362 0.38 2.80 -17.50
C SER A 362 1.17 2.40 -16.26
N HIS A 363 1.11 1.13 -15.88
CA HIS A 363 1.81 0.57 -14.72
C HIS A 363 2.44 -0.79 -15.04
N GLN A 364 3.38 -1.24 -14.22
CA GLN A 364 3.93 -2.59 -14.24
C GLN A 364 3.15 -3.48 -13.28
N TYR A 365 3.03 -4.77 -13.62
CA TYR A 365 2.66 -5.78 -12.63
C TYR A 365 3.86 -6.00 -11.70
N ASP A 366 5.01 -6.39 -12.26
CA ASP A 366 6.26 -6.65 -11.54
C ASP A 366 7.31 -5.58 -11.84
N GLN A 367 7.66 -4.79 -10.83
CA GLN A 367 8.82 -3.88 -10.89
C GLN A 367 10.09 -4.56 -10.39
N GLN A 368 11.23 -4.28 -11.03
CA GLN A 368 12.55 -4.76 -10.56
C GLN A 368 13.33 -3.67 -9.82
N VAL A 369 14.24 -4.11 -8.93
CA VAL A 369 15.22 -3.23 -8.26
C VAL A 369 16.34 -2.85 -9.22
N ASN A 370 16.91 -3.85 -9.91
CA ASN A 370 17.79 -3.64 -11.04
C ASN A 370 17.00 -3.91 -12.33
N GLN A 371 16.43 -2.85 -12.89
CA GLN A 371 15.56 -2.89 -14.07
C GLN A 371 16.33 -2.32 -15.27
N ILE A 372 16.96 -3.21 -16.05
CA ILE A 372 17.82 -2.82 -17.18
C ILE A 372 17.07 -2.62 -18.50
N TRP A 373 15.80 -3.05 -18.55
CA TRP A 373 14.81 -2.78 -19.58
C TRP A 373 13.40 -3.00 -19.01
N SER A 374 12.40 -2.55 -19.74
CA SER A 374 10.99 -2.88 -19.53
C SER A 374 10.45 -3.40 -20.85
N GLN A 375 10.23 -4.70 -20.95
CA GLN A 375 9.79 -5.38 -22.17
C GLN A 375 9.17 -6.74 -21.84
N SER A 376 8.51 -7.35 -22.82
CA SER A 376 8.11 -8.74 -22.74
C SER A 376 9.35 -9.65 -22.66
N MET A 377 9.41 -10.53 -21.66
CA MET A 377 10.59 -11.38 -21.40
C MET A 377 10.29 -12.87 -21.58
N ASN A 378 11.14 -13.57 -22.35
CA ASN A 378 11.03 -15.00 -22.59
C ASN A 378 12.41 -15.70 -22.49
N PRO A 379 12.61 -16.63 -21.53
CA PRO A 379 11.67 -16.99 -20.47
C PRO A 379 11.47 -15.83 -19.48
N PRO A 380 10.28 -15.69 -18.86
CA PRO A 380 10.08 -14.71 -17.79
C PRO A 380 10.94 -15.05 -16.57
N PRO A 381 11.52 -14.06 -15.88
CA PRO A 381 12.31 -14.29 -14.67
C PRO A 381 11.46 -14.46 -13.39
N TRP A 382 10.14 -14.58 -13.51
CA TRP A 382 9.15 -14.56 -12.43
C TRP A 382 8.91 -15.93 -11.78
N GLY A 383 8.08 -15.99 -10.74
CA GLY A 383 7.63 -17.25 -10.14
C GLY A 383 6.66 -17.96 -11.08
N ASN A 384 5.45 -17.43 -11.21
CA ASN A 384 4.35 -17.91 -12.04
C ASN A 384 3.75 -16.83 -12.96
N ASN A 385 4.26 -15.60 -12.90
CA ASN A 385 3.76 -14.50 -13.73
C ASN A 385 4.21 -14.63 -15.20
N GLY A 386 3.43 -14.03 -16.10
CA GLY A 386 3.64 -14.09 -17.54
C GLY A 386 4.77 -13.21 -18.10
N PRO A 387 5.10 -13.33 -19.39
CA PRO A 387 6.20 -12.59 -20.03
C PRO A 387 6.02 -11.08 -20.01
N ASN A 388 4.77 -10.58 -19.96
CA ASN A 388 4.46 -9.16 -20.03
C ASN A 388 4.48 -8.45 -18.66
N SER A 389 4.74 -9.12 -17.55
CA SER A 389 4.55 -8.51 -16.21
C SER A 389 5.40 -7.27 -15.93
N ASN A 390 6.50 -7.08 -16.66
CA ASN A 390 7.40 -5.96 -16.48
C ASN A 390 7.22 -4.82 -17.51
N VAL A 391 6.28 -4.93 -18.44
CA VAL A 391 5.94 -3.78 -19.31
C VAL A 391 5.14 -2.74 -18.52
N PHE A 392 5.27 -1.46 -18.88
CA PHE A 392 4.34 -0.44 -18.39
C PHE A 392 3.10 -0.46 -19.29
N GLY A 393 1.99 -1.05 -18.84
CA GLY A 393 0.79 -1.26 -19.65
C GLY A 393 -0.52 -1.02 -18.92
N PHE A 394 -1.61 -1.44 -19.56
CA PHE A 394 -2.97 -1.34 -19.04
C PHE A 394 -3.33 -2.50 -18.11
N GLU A 395 -3.17 -3.74 -18.59
CA GLU A 395 -3.37 -4.97 -17.81
C GLU A 395 -2.17 -5.93 -18.00
N PRO A 396 -0.93 -5.50 -17.68
CA PRO A 396 0.20 -6.42 -17.72
C PRO A 396 -0.06 -7.61 -16.80
N ASN A 397 0.05 -8.84 -17.31
CA ASN A 397 -0.26 -10.09 -16.60
C ASN A 397 -1.74 -10.29 -16.23
N TYR A 398 -2.25 -9.61 -15.21
CA TYR A 398 -3.62 -9.76 -14.68
C TYR A 398 -4.20 -8.40 -14.22
N PRO A 399 -5.50 -8.13 -14.36
CA PRO A 399 -6.10 -6.81 -14.13
C PRO A 399 -6.17 -6.37 -12.65
N CYS A 400 -5.76 -7.20 -11.69
CA CYS A 400 -5.82 -6.86 -10.26
C CYS A 400 -5.07 -5.55 -9.95
N CYS A 401 -3.87 -5.36 -10.52
CA CYS A 401 -3.08 -4.14 -10.35
C CYS A 401 -3.78 -2.91 -10.98
N THR A 402 -4.52 -3.09 -12.08
CA THR A 402 -5.27 -2.02 -12.75
C THR A 402 -6.29 -1.39 -11.82
N VAL A 403 -7.02 -2.19 -11.03
CA VAL A 403 -8.05 -1.71 -10.09
C VAL A 403 -7.55 -1.50 -8.66
N ASN A 404 -6.42 -2.11 -8.28
CA ASN A 404 -5.84 -2.00 -6.94
C ASN A 404 -4.85 -0.83 -6.79
N HIS A 405 -4.02 -0.51 -7.79
CA HIS A 405 -3.02 0.55 -7.66
C HIS A 405 -3.57 1.93 -7.23
N PRO A 406 -4.81 2.35 -7.57
CA PRO A 406 -5.28 3.68 -7.21
C PRO A 406 -5.41 3.93 -5.70
N GLN A 407 -5.49 2.92 -4.84
CA GLN A 407 -5.62 3.15 -3.39
C GLN A 407 -4.30 3.56 -2.71
N GLY A 408 -3.14 3.35 -3.32
CA GLY A 408 -1.83 3.51 -2.67
C GLY A 408 -1.62 4.88 -2.03
N TYR A 409 -1.65 5.94 -2.83
CA TYR A 409 -1.48 7.30 -2.33
C TYR A 409 -2.66 7.82 -1.49
N PRO A 410 -3.93 7.63 -1.89
CA PRO A 410 -5.07 8.06 -1.08
C PRO A 410 -5.05 7.48 0.35
N ARG A 411 -4.68 6.20 0.49
CA ARG A 411 -4.50 5.56 1.80
C ARG A 411 -3.29 6.14 2.54
N PHE A 412 -2.16 6.39 1.88
CA PHE A 412 -1.02 7.06 2.51
C PHE A 412 -1.38 8.46 3.04
N TRP A 413 -2.04 9.29 2.22
CA TRP A 413 -2.46 10.64 2.61
C TRP A 413 -3.45 10.64 3.78
N ALA A 414 -4.40 9.69 3.78
CA ALA A 414 -5.36 9.53 4.88
C ALA A 414 -4.71 9.15 6.23
N HIS A 415 -3.45 8.69 6.23
CA HIS A 415 -2.70 8.32 7.43
C HIS A 415 -1.57 9.31 7.77
N GLN A 416 -1.51 10.48 7.13
CA GLN A 416 -0.52 11.51 7.49
C GLN A 416 -0.80 12.11 8.86
N PHE A 417 -2.07 12.31 9.21
CA PHE A 417 -2.48 12.82 10.52
C PHE A 417 -3.30 11.83 11.33
N PHE A 418 -3.10 11.87 12.64
CA PHE A 418 -3.90 11.15 13.62
C PHE A 418 -4.23 12.03 14.83
N THR A 419 -5.18 11.59 15.66
CA THR A 419 -5.36 12.14 17.00
C THR A 419 -4.95 11.13 18.08
N ASN A 420 -4.72 11.62 19.30
CA ASN A 420 -4.76 10.75 20.48
C ASN A 420 -6.20 10.23 20.72
N GLN A 421 -6.35 9.29 21.65
CA GLN A 421 -7.66 8.72 21.99
C GLN A 421 -8.66 9.77 22.53
N ALA A 422 -8.18 10.78 23.26
CA ALA A 422 -9.00 11.90 23.72
C ALA A 422 -9.43 12.88 22.60
N GLY A 423 -8.89 12.73 21.39
CA GLY A 423 -9.20 13.57 20.23
C GLY A 423 -8.68 15.01 20.32
N ASN A 424 -7.92 15.37 21.35
CA ASN A 424 -7.52 16.74 21.66
C ASN A 424 -6.05 17.08 21.34
N GLY A 425 -5.27 16.09 20.88
CA GLY A 425 -3.92 16.29 20.35
C GLY A 425 -3.84 15.78 18.91
N LEU A 426 -3.10 16.48 18.06
CA LEU A 426 -2.93 16.14 16.63
C LEU A 426 -1.49 15.73 16.35
N PHE A 427 -1.31 14.69 15.54
CA PHE A 427 -0.03 14.07 15.23
C PHE A 427 0.19 14.09 13.72
N HIS A 428 1.22 14.79 13.23
CA HIS A 428 1.71 14.63 11.85
C HIS A 428 2.72 13.47 11.85
N ALA A 429 2.23 12.29 11.46
CA ALA A 429 2.96 11.04 11.52
C ALA A 429 3.65 10.73 10.19
N LEU A 430 2.90 10.42 9.13
CA LEU A 430 3.52 10.19 7.81
C LEU A 430 3.74 11.56 7.16
N LEU A 431 5.00 11.94 7.00
CA LEU A 431 5.41 13.28 6.61
C LEU A 431 5.21 13.48 5.11
N GLY A 432 4.61 14.60 4.73
CA GLY A 432 4.46 15.05 3.35
C GLY A 432 3.66 16.35 3.27
N PRO A 433 3.45 16.92 2.07
CA PRO A 433 2.64 18.11 1.92
C PRO A 433 1.16 17.76 1.98
N SER A 434 0.45 18.40 2.91
CA SER A 434 -0.98 18.16 3.12
C SER A 434 -1.65 19.27 3.90
N THR A 435 -2.96 19.22 3.91
CA THR A 435 -3.79 20.02 4.80
C THR A 435 -4.65 19.12 5.67
N PHE A 436 -4.81 19.50 6.93
CA PHE A 436 -5.82 18.97 7.82
C PHE A 436 -6.83 20.08 8.14
N SER A 437 -8.12 19.75 8.16
CA SER A 437 -9.17 20.63 8.66
C SER A 437 -10.20 19.80 9.43
N GLY A 438 -10.46 20.16 10.68
CA GLY A 438 -11.41 19.46 11.52
C GLY A 438 -11.56 20.07 12.91
N THR A 439 -12.32 19.40 13.77
CA THR A 439 -12.51 19.80 15.17
C THR A 439 -11.76 18.83 16.07
N LEU A 440 -10.83 19.35 16.88
CA LEU A 440 -10.18 18.59 17.94
C LEU A 440 -10.98 18.70 19.24
N GLY A 441 -11.04 17.59 19.98
CA GLY A 441 -11.90 17.42 21.14
C GLY A 441 -13.37 17.70 20.77
N SER A 442 -14.12 18.29 21.70
CA SER A 442 -15.53 18.63 21.47
C SER A 442 -15.77 19.98 20.78
N SER A 443 -14.77 20.88 20.72
CA SER A 443 -15.04 22.30 20.42
C SER A 443 -13.86 23.13 19.91
N ASN A 444 -12.76 22.52 19.45
CA ASN A 444 -11.62 23.27 18.91
C ASN A 444 -11.47 23.10 17.39
N PRO A 445 -12.05 23.99 16.56
CA PRO A 445 -11.75 24.04 15.13
C PRO A 445 -10.25 24.29 14.90
N VAL A 446 -9.61 23.41 14.13
CA VAL A 446 -8.19 23.45 13.78
C VAL A 446 -8.02 23.28 12.28
N LYS A 447 -7.13 24.10 11.71
CA LYS A 447 -6.60 23.94 10.35
C LYS A 447 -5.08 23.88 10.40
N VAL A 448 -4.50 22.88 9.75
CA VAL A 448 -3.05 22.76 9.55
C VAL A 448 -2.77 22.70 8.06
N SER A 449 -1.81 23.48 7.59
CA SER A 449 -1.25 23.38 6.24
C SER A 449 0.24 23.09 6.34
N VAL A 450 0.70 22.09 5.61
CA VAL A 450 2.11 21.68 5.52
C VAL A 450 2.61 21.97 4.12
N ASP A 451 3.37 23.05 3.98
CA ASP A 451 4.06 23.40 2.74
C ASP A 451 5.48 22.81 2.77
N THR A 452 5.76 21.88 1.86
CA THR A 452 7.02 21.16 1.82
C THR A 452 7.29 20.51 0.47
N LEU A 453 8.59 20.43 0.12
CA LEU A 453 9.09 19.57 -0.94
C LEU A 453 9.43 18.16 -0.46
N TYR A 454 9.24 17.84 0.82
CA TYR A 454 9.46 16.50 1.35
C TYR A 454 8.68 15.47 0.51
N PRO A 455 9.31 14.35 0.12
CA PRO A 455 10.60 13.83 0.57
C PRO A 455 11.83 14.35 -0.21
N PHE A 456 11.64 15.16 -1.25
CA PHE A 456 12.73 15.68 -2.09
C PHE A 456 13.52 16.79 -1.41
N GLY A 457 12.89 17.52 -0.49
CA GLY A 457 13.53 18.53 0.36
C GLY A 457 13.44 18.19 1.84
N SER A 458 14.25 18.85 2.65
CA SER A 458 14.38 18.59 4.09
C SER A 458 13.48 19.44 4.99
N THR A 459 12.81 20.46 4.43
CA THR A 459 12.08 21.46 5.22
C THR A 459 10.58 21.25 5.16
N LEU A 460 9.91 21.25 6.32
CA LEU A 460 8.46 21.29 6.45
C LEU A 460 8.04 22.62 7.09
N SER A 461 7.22 23.39 6.38
CA SER A 461 6.67 24.66 6.86
C SER A 461 5.21 24.47 7.24
N TYR A 462 4.87 24.67 8.50
CA TYR A 462 3.52 24.51 9.02
C TYR A 462 2.87 25.88 9.22
N SER A 463 1.62 26.02 8.78
CA SER A 463 0.72 27.09 9.19
C SER A 463 -0.47 26.47 9.92
N ILE A 464 -0.65 26.84 11.18
CA ILE A 464 -1.65 26.25 12.07
C ILE A 464 -2.56 27.36 12.58
N THR A 465 -3.87 27.19 12.42
CA THR A 465 -4.88 28.05 13.05
C THR A 465 -5.76 27.21 13.96
N ALA A 466 -5.96 27.66 15.19
CA ALA A 466 -6.78 26.97 16.19
C ALA A 466 -7.60 27.95 17.05
N ALA A 467 -8.81 27.55 17.43
CA ALA A 467 -9.65 28.36 18.32
C ALA A 467 -9.23 28.25 19.80
N ARG A 468 -8.59 27.13 20.18
CA ARG A 468 -8.13 26.83 21.53
C ARG A 468 -6.75 26.18 21.48
N ALA A 469 -6.05 26.22 22.61
CA ALA A 469 -4.75 25.58 22.71
C ALA A 469 -4.84 24.05 22.59
N PHE A 470 -3.84 23.44 21.95
CA PHE A 470 -3.75 21.98 21.81
C PHE A 470 -2.30 21.54 21.59
N SER A 471 -2.02 20.24 21.72
CA SER A 471 -0.70 19.68 21.42
C SER A 471 -0.59 19.28 19.94
N PHE A 472 0.42 19.81 19.27
CA PHE A 472 0.80 19.41 17.92
C PHE A 472 2.09 18.58 17.97
N ASN A 473 2.05 17.37 17.44
CA ASN A 473 3.10 16.37 17.59
C ASN A 473 3.65 16.05 16.20
N ILE A 474 4.94 16.29 15.98
CA ILE A 474 5.59 16.08 14.68
C ILE A 474 6.52 14.88 14.82
N ARG A 475 6.30 13.84 14.01
CA ARG A 475 7.17 12.66 14.02
C ARG A 475 8.58 13.06 13.59
N VAL A 476 9.59 12.57 14.30
CA VAL A 476 11.00 12.68 13.93
C VAL A 476 11.46 11.32 13.40
N PRO A 477 11.63 11.18 12.06
CA PRO A 477 12.09 9.93 11.45
C PRO A 477 13.37 9.39 12.08
N GLY A 478 13.55 8.07 12.10
CA GLY A 478 14.70 7.44 12.78
C GLY A 478 16.04 7.97 12.26
N TRP A 479 16.15 8.14 10.94
CA TRP A 479 17.33 8.68 10.26
C TRP A 479 17.55 10.18 10.48
N ALA A 480 16.57 10.90 11.04
CA ALA A 480 16.62 12.35 11.30
C ALA A 480 16.94 12.69 12.77
N ARG A 481 17.15 11.70 13.65
CA ARG A 481 17.40 11.93 15.08
C ARG A 481 18.83 12.40 15.32
N SER A 482 19.06 13.70 15.10
CA SER A 482 20.35 14.38 15.24
C SER A 482 20.12 15.81 15.72
N PRO A 483 21.06 16.42 16.47
CA PRO A 483 20.99 17.84 16.81
C PRO A 483 20.94 18.80 15.61
N LEU A 484 21.30 18.32 14.41
CA LEU A 484 21.22 19.05 13.15
C LEU A 484 19.79 19.15 12.60
N SER A 485 18.87 18.32 13.08
CA SER A 485 17.45 18.47 12.78
C SER A 485 16.86 19.50 13.74
N THR A 486 16.22 20.54 13.20
CA THR A 486 15.82 21.72 13.98
C THR A 486 14.36 22.09 13.77
N ILE A 487 13.81 22.86 14.71
CA ILE A 487 12.51 23.51 14.62
C ILE A 487 12.64 24.99 15.00
N ALA A 488 11.93 25.85 14.28
CA ALA A 488 11.67 27.24 14.68
C ALA A 488 10.17 27.46 14.85
N VAL A 489 9.76 28.17 15.90
CA VAL A 489 8.36 28.48 16.23
C VAL A 489 8.12 29.98 16.10
N GLY A 490 7.18 30.39 15.26
CA GLY A 490 6.91 31.80 14.97
C GLY A 490 8.15 32.52 14.42
N ARG A 491 8.58 33.57 15.13
CA ARG A 491 9.82 34.34 14.82
C ARG A 491 11.01 33.94 15.70
N GLY A 492 10.90 32.86 16.47
CA GLY A 492 11.97 32.37 17.33
C GLY A 492 13.15 31.80 16.53
N ASN A 493 14.31 31.73 17.17
CA ASN A 493 15.49 31.07 16.61
C ASN A 493 15.24 29.56 16.49
N ALA A 494 15.88 28.92 15.50
CA ALA A 494 15.84 27.47 15.37
C ALA A 494 16.55 26.79 16.55
N SER A 495 15.94 25.74 17.07
CA SER A 495 16.53 24.87 18.11
C SER A 495 16.51 23.41 17.66
N PRO A 496 17.38 22.54 18.19
CA PRO A 496 17.34 21.12 17.91
C PRO A 496 15.96 20.49 18.20
N LEU A 497 15.54 19.55 17.37
CA LEU A 497 14.37 18.71 17.64
C LEU A 497 14.67 17.80 18.85
N ALA A 498 13.73 17.75 19.78
CA ALA A 498 13.75 16.88 20.95
C ALA A 498 12.54 15.92 20.92
N PRO A 499 12.65 14.75 20.25
CA PRO A 499 11.57 13.77 20.21
C PRO A 499 11.42 13.05 21.56
N ASN A 500 10.19 12.73 21.95
CA ASN A 500 9.88 11.89 23.10
C ASN A 500 10.15 10.40 22.81
N ALA A 501 9.86 9.51 23.79
CA ALA A 501 10.06 8.07 23.64
C ALA A 501 9.30 7.45 22.45
N SER A 502 8.14 8.02 22.10
CA SER A 502 7.33 7.63 20.93
C SER A 502 7.82 8.25 19.61
N GLY A 503 8.92 9.01 19.62
CA GLY A 503 9.52 9.59 18.43
C GLY A 503 8.91 10.91 17.96
N PHE A 504 8.11 11.60 18.78
CA PHE A 504 7.47 12.87 18.42
C PHE A 504 8.10 14.07 19.11
N HIS A 505 8.36 15.13 18.35
CA HIS A 505 8.59 16.45 18.92
C HIS A 505 7.24 17.14 19.16
N VAL A 506 7.01 17.58 20.40
CA VAL A 506 5.72 18.12 20.85
C VAL A 506 5.79 19.64 20.95
N VAL A 507 4.88 20.34 20.28
CA VAL A 507 4.71 21.79 20.35
C VAL A 507 3.32 22.10 20.92
N GLN A 508 3.25 22.99 21.92
CA GLN A 508 1.98 23.51 22.40
C GLN A 508 1.55 24.67 21.50
N ILE A 509 0.43 24.50 20.80
CA ILE A 509 -0.11 25.52 19.91
C ILE A 509 -1.13 26.34 20.70
N PRO A 510 -0.97 27.66 20.84
CA PRO A 510 -1.97 28.54 21.45
C PRO A 510 -3.18 28.76 20.51
N ALA A 511 -4.23 29.38 21.04
CA ALA A 511 -5.30 29.91 20.20
C ALA A 511 -4.76 31.00 19.25
N GLY A 512 -5.34 31.09 18.05
CA GLY A 512 -4.89 31.99 16.98
C GLY A 512 -4.08 31.25 15.92
N THR A 513 -3.12 31.95 15.31
CA THR A 513 -2.26 31.41 14.24
C THR A 513 -0.83 31.23 14.72
N THR A 514 -0.28 30.05 14.45
CA THR A 514 1.12 29.68 14.75
C THR A 514 1.78 29.15 13.48
N THR A 515 3.01 29.58 13.22
CA THR A 515 3.85 29.02 12.16
C THR A 515 4.99 28.21 12.75
N LEU A 516 5.34 27.10 12.12
CA LEU A 516 6.49 26.27 12.49
C LEU A 516 7.34 26.02 11.25
N ARG A 517 8.66 25.96 11.41
CA ARG A 517 9.57 25.50 10.36
C ARG A 517 10.44 24.38 10.91
N VAL A 518 10.24 23.17 10.40
CA VAL A 518 11.05 22.00 10.74
C VAL A 518 12.06 21.77 9.61
N SER A 519 13.32 21.52 9.95
CA SER A 519 14.38 21.12 9.02
C SER A 519 14.95 19.80 9.49
N LEU A 520 14.89 18.78 8.63
CA LEU A 520 15.38 17.44 8.93
C LEU A 520 16.80 17.25 8.39
N ASN A 521 17.73 16.81 9.23
CA ASN A 521 19.02 16.33 8.75
C ASN A 521 18.82 15.01 7.99
N MET A 522 19.19 15.00 6.71
CA MET A 522 19.07 13.84 5.81
C MET A 522 20.47 13.32 5.45
N PRO A 523 21.12 12.53 6.33
CA PRO A 523 22.43 11.96 6.04
C PRO A 523 22.35 10.94 4.88
N LEU A 524 23.43 10.84 4.11
CA LEU A 524 23.62 9.78 3.14
C LEU A 524 23.82 8.45 3.87
N GLN A 525 23.11 7.41 3.45
CA GLN A 525 23.24 6.06 3.96
C GLN A 525 23.58 5.11 2.81
N VAL A 526 24.58 4.27 3.02
CA VAL A 526 25.01 3.24 2.06
C VAL A 526 24.86 1.89 2.74
N GLU A 527 23.84 1.13 2.33
CA GLU A 527 23.53 -0.20 2.86
C GLU A 527 24.20 -1.26 1.99
N THR A 528 24.93 -2.20 2.60
CA THR A 528 25.47 -3.36 1.87
C THR A 528 24.37 -4.38 1.61
N ARG A 529 24.33 -4.89 0.37
CA ARG A 529 23.32 -5.81 -0.16
C ARG A 529 24.00 -7.06 -0.72
N THR A 530 23.22 -7.90 -1.41
CA THR A 530 23.69 -9.15 -2.00
C THR A 530 24.99 -8.96 -2.78
N ASN A 531 25.97 -9.85 -2.54
CA ASN A 531 27.29 -9.86 -3.20
C ASN A 531 28.11 -8.56 -3.06
N GLY A 532 27.89 -7.77 -2.00
CA GLY A 532 28.65 -6.53 -1.77
C GLY A 532 28.21 -5.36 -2.66
N ALA A 533 27.07 -5.50 -3.36
CA ALA A 533 26.38 -4.36 -3.95
C ALA A 533 25.88 -3.41 -2.85
N VAL A 534 25.53 -2.18 -3.24
CA VAL A 534 25.03 -1.18 -2.29
C VAL A 534 23.70 -0.59 -2.72
N ALA A 535 22.84 -0.32 -1.74
CA ALA A 535 21.68 0.55 -1.88
C ALA A 535 21.98 1.90 -1.20
N ILE A 536 21.55 3.00 -1.82
CA ILE A 536 21.90 4.36 -1.38
C ILE A 536 20.62 5.09 -0.99
N THR A 537 20.52 5.51 0.27
CA THR A 537 19.35 6.23 0.80
C THR A 537 19.75 7.61 1.30
N ARG A 538 18.88 8.60 1.10
CA ARG A 538 18.96 9.91 1.77
C ARG A 538 17.56 10.36 2.18
N GLY A 539 17.33 10.45 3.48
CA GLY A 539 15.97 10.66 4.02
C GLY A 539 15.07 9.45 3.74
N ALA A 540 13.84 9.70 3.30
CA ALA A 540 12.90 8.65 2.88
C ALA A 540 13.14 8.14 1.43
N LEU A 541 14.06 8.75 0.68
CA LEU A 541 14.32 8.38 -0.72
C LEU A 541 15.49 7.39 -0.84
N ASN A 542 15.25 6.29 -1.53
CA ASN A 542 16.29 5.47 -2.15
C ASN A 542 16.73 6.13 -3.47
N TYR A 543 18.00 5.99 -3.82
CA TYR A 543 18.58 6.50 -5.07
C TYR A 543 19.08 5.34 -5.91
N ALA A 544 19.02 5.51 -7.23
CA ALA A 544 19.45 4.52 -8.20
C ALA A 544 20.30 5.17 -9.29
N VAL A 545 21.22 4.40 -9.87
CA VAL A 545 21.90 4.82 -11.10
C VAL A 545 20.88 4.83 -12.23
N GLU A 546 20.71 5.99 -12.86
CA GLU A 546 19.79 6.21 -13.97
C GLU A 546 20.35 5.56 -15.24
N ILE A 547 19.53 4.72 -15.91
CA ILE A 547 19.87 4.16 -17.23
C ILE A 547 19.03 4.90 -18.27
N SER A 548 19.70 5.55 -19.23
CA SER A 548 19.00 6.22 -20.32
C SER A 548 18.35 5.20 -21.25
N HIS A 549 17.21 5.54 -21.85
CA HIS A 549 16.44 4.60 -22.67
C HIS A 549 15.69 5.27 -23.81
N ASN A 550 15.40 4.49 -24.84
CA ASN A 550 14.37 4.79 -25.83
C ASN A 550 13.05 4.18 -25.36
N SER A 551 11.94 4.77 -25.79
CA SER A 551 10.59 4.29 -25.50
C SER A 551 9.83 4.06 -26.79
N THR A 552 9.17 2.92 -26.89
CA THR A 552 8.20 2.62 -27.95
C THR A 552 6.86 2.32 -27.32
N ALA A 553 5.78 2.78 -27.96
CA ALA A 553 4.42 2.58 -27.47
C ALA A 553 3.60 1.71 -28.44
N ALA A 554 2.74 0.87 -27.86
CA ALA A 554 1.71 0.10 -28.56
C ALA A 554 0.34 0.34 -27.89
N PRO A 555 -0.79 -0.04 -28.52
CA PRO A 555 -2.08 -0.06 -27.83
C PRO A 555 -2.01 -0.90 -26.54
N GLY A 556 -2.71 -0.47 -25.49
CA GLY A 556 -2.68 -1.17 -24.21
C GLY A 556 -3.26 -2.58 -24.33
N THR A 557 -2.49 -3.59 -23.92
CA THR A 557 -2.92 -4.99 -23.96
C THR A 557 -3.86 -5.31 -22.79
N ARG A 558 -4.92 -6.08 -23.06
CA ARG A 558 -5.76 -6.70 -22.03
C ARG A 558 -5.21 -8.07 -21.63
N SER A 559 -5.39 -8.46 -20.38
CA SER A 559 -4.88 -9.75 -19.89
C SER A 559 -5.51 -10.92 -20.66
N ALA A 560 -4.66 -11.74 -21.30
CA ALA A 560 -5.13 -12.91 -22.03
C ALA A 560 -5.86 -13.92 -21.11
N GLN A 561 -5.40 -14.04 -19.86
CA GLN A 561 -6.05 -14.87 -18.85
C GLN A 561 -7.44 -14.31 -18.50
N ALA A 562 -7.54 -13.02 -18.17
CA ALA A 562 -8.82 -12.39 -17.85
C ALA A 562 -9.81 -12.47 -19.02
N LEU A 563 -9.35 -12.27 -20.26
CA LEU A 563 -10.18 -12.44 -21.46
C LEU A 563 -10.67 -13.89 -21.62
N GLY A 564 -9.84 -14.88 -21.29
CA GLY A 564 -10.23 -16.28 -21.27
C GLY A 564 -11.32 -16.55 -20.22
N ASP A 565 -11.17 -16.00 -19.02
CA ASP A 565 -12.14 -16.12 -17.94
C ASP A 565 -13.47 -15.45 -18.29
N VAL A 566 -13.46 -14.26 -18.88
CA VAL A 566 -14.69 -13.58 -19.33
C VAL A 566 -15.44 -14.42 -20.35
N LYS A 567 -14.76 -15.00 -21.34
CA LYS A 567 -15.41 -15.86 -22.36
C LYS A 567 -16.04 -17.11 -21.74
N ARG A 568 -15.38 -17.68 -20.74
CA ARG A 568 -15.84 -18.88 -20.04
C ARG A 568 -17.02 -18.57 -19.11
N LEU A 569 -16.90 -17.52 -18.32
CA LEU A 569 -17.89 -17.13 -17.32
C LEU A 569 -19.07 -16.45 -17.99
N TYR A 570 -18.86 -15.48 -18.86
CA TYR A 570 -19.90 -14.65 -19.46
C TYR A 570 -20.00 -14.92 -20.97
N PRO A 571 -20.62 -16.02 -21.43
CA PRO A 571 -20.67 -16.38 -22.86
C PRO A 571 -21.41 -15.36 -23.73
N ASN A 572 -22.26 -14.52 -23.11
CA ASN A 572 -22.97 -13.43 -23.77
C ASN A 572 -22.29 -12.05 -23.55
N ALA A 573 -21.02 -12.03 -23.15
CA ALA A 573 -20.26 -10.80 -22.96
C ALA A 573 -20.27 -9.96 -24.26
N PRO A 574 -20.56 -8.64 -24.17
CA PRO A 574 -20.47 -7.74 -25.31
C PRO A 574 -19.10 -7.80 -25.99
N ALA A 575 -19.08 -7.81 -27.34
CA ALA A 575 -17.87 -7.99 -28.12
C ALA A 575 -16.79 -6.93 -27.85
N GLU A 576 -17.19 -5.71 -27.45
CA GLU A 576 -16.27 -4.63 -27.07
C GLU A 576 -15.39 -4.96 -25.86
N PHE A 577 -15.84 -5.84 -24.97
CA PHE A 577 -15.07 -6.29 -23.81
C PHE A 577 -14.16 -7.49 -24.11
N LEU A 578 -14.23 -8.05 -25.32
CA LEU A 578 -13.47 -9.24 -25.75
C LEU A 578 -12.29 -8.90 -26.67
N THR A 579 -12.00 -7.62 -26.90
CA THR A 579 -10.84 -7.19 -27.69
C THR A 579 -9.53 -7.46 -26.95
N ALA A 580 -8.48 -7.81 -27.69
CA ALA A 580 -7.15 -8.07 -27.10
C ALA A 580 -6.44 -6.80 -26.62
N THR A 581 -6.86 -5.63 -27.12
CA THR A 581 -6.27 -4.33 -26.80
C THR A 581 -7.36 -3.31 -26.49
N ASP A 582 -6.98 -2.26 -25.78
CA ASP A 582 -7.80 -1.10 -25.48
C ASP A 582 -7.22 0.18 -26.13
N PRO A 583 -8.02 0.96 -26.88
CA PRO A 583 -7.52 2.12 -27.61
C PRO A 583 -7.30 3.37 -26.73
N HIS A 584 -7.76 3.38 -25.47
CA HIS A 584 -7.61 4.53 -24.58
C HIS A 584 -6.26 4.56 -23.86
N THR A 585 -5.55 3.43 -23.84
CA THR A 585 -4.32 3.25 -23.08
C THR A 585 -3.16 2.83 -23.98
N LYS A 586 -1.94 2.97 -23.47
CA LYS A 586 -0.72 2.56 -24.16
C LYS A 586 0.08 1.61 -23.30
N GLU A 587 0.77 0.71 -23.98
CA GLU A 587 1.81 -0.13 -23.41
C GLU A 587 3.18 0.36 -23.89
N PHE A 588 4.14 0.48 -22.98
CA PHE A 588 5.47 0.98 -23.26
C PHE A 588 6.52 -0.10 -23.10
N THR A 589 7.40 -0.18 -24.10
CA THR A 589 8.67 -0.91 -24.03
C THR A 589 9.80 0.10 -23.91
N LEU A 590 10.68 -0.10 -22.92
CA LEU A 590 11.84 0.75 -22.63
C LEU A 590 13.12 -0.06 -22.81
N LEU A 591 13.98 0.36 -23.75
CA LEU A 591 15.25 -0.29 -24.03
C LEU A 591 16.42 0.65 -23.73
N PRO A 592 17.48 0.17 -23.05
CA PRO A 592 18.58 1.02 -22.63
C PRO A 592 19.38 1.55 -23.82
N THR A 593 19.78 2.82 -23.76
CA THR A 593 20.66 3.49 -24.75
C THR A 593 22.07 3.70 -24.23
N THR A 594 22.30 3.42 -22.94
CA THR A 594 23.60 3.52 -22.28
C THR A 594 24.02 2.16 -21.71
N GLU A 595 25.33 1.95 -21.57
CA GLU A 595 25.86 0.77 -20.90
C GLU A 595 25.39 0.71 -19.44
N TRP A 596 24.83 -0.43 -19.02
CA TRP A 596 24.34 -0.66 -17.66
C TRP A 596 25.29 -1.53 -16.84
N ARG A 597 26.21 -2.25 -17.48
CA ARG A 597 27.17 -3.14 -16.79
C ARG A 597 28.27 -2.31 -16.13
N LEU A 598 27.97 -1.74 -14.98
CA LEU A 598 28.86 -0.85 -14.25
C LEU A 598 28.91 -1.16 -12.75
N ALA A 599 29.99 -0.71 -12.13
CA ALA A 599 30.15 -0.60 -10.69
C ALA A 599 30.52 0.83 -10.31
N ILE A 600 30.12 1.27 -9.13
CA ILE A 600 30.44 2.61 -8.60
C ILE A 600 31.49 2.52 -7.50
N ASP A 601 32.22 3.61 -7.27
CA ASP A 601 32.95 3.84 -6.02
C ASP A 601 32.08 4.66 -5.05
N PRO A 602 31.51 4.05 -4.00
CA PRO A 602 30.63 4.75 -3.06
C PRO A 602 31.31 5.90 -2.31
N ALA A 603 32.64 5.89 -2.16
CA ALA A 603 33.37 6.96 -1.49
C ALA A 603 33.37 8.27 -2.31
N THR A 604 33.02 8.19 -3.59
CA THR A 604 32.98 9.34 -4.50
C THR A 604 31.58 9.93 -4.67
N ILE A 605 30.58 9.43 -3.92
CA ILE A 605 29.21 9.95 -4.01
C ILE A 605 29.16 11.42 -3.59
N ALA A 606 28.76 12.28 -4.51
CA ALA A 606 28.55 13.70 -4.27
C ALA A 606 27.07 14.07 -4.49
N VAL A 607 26.46 14.68 -3.47
CA VAL A 607 25.05 15.11 -3.50
C VAL A 607 24.96 16.52 -4.08
N THR A 608 24.10 16.69 -5.08
CA THR A 608 23.67 18.00 -5.59
C THR A 608 22.24 18.26 -5.12
N ASP A 609 22.10 19.15 -4.13
CA ASP A 609 20.81 19.47 -3.51
C ASP A 609 20.37 20.90 -3.86
N ASN A 610 19.40 21.01 -4.77
CA ASN A 610 18.78 22.30 -5.13
C ASN A 610 17.47 22.56 -4.40
N SER A 611 17.04 21.68 -3.47
CA SER A 611 15.72 21.78 -2.84
C SER A 611 15.51 23.08 -2.06
N GLY A 612 16.58 23.68 -1.50
CA GLY A 612 16.52 24.98 -0.83
C GLY A 612 16.30 26.18 -1.76
N LYS A 613 16.47 26.01 -3.07
CA LYS A 613 16.22 27.03 -4.11
C LYS A 613 14.95 26.74 -4.92
N THR A 614 14.38 25.55 -4.77
CA THR A 614 13.17 25.13 -5.47
C THR A 614 11.95 25.64 -4.71
N THR A 615 11.10 26.43 -5.37
CA THR A 615 9.84 26.91 -4.80
C THR A 615 8.67 25.97 -5.08
N SER A 616 8.70 25.27 -6.23
CA SER A 616 7.67 24.32 -6.65
C SER A 616 8.29 23.26 -7.56
N LEU A 617 7.69 22.07 -7.59
CA LEU A 617 8.04 21.01 -8.53
C LEU A 617 7.16 21.11 -9.78
N PRO A 618 7.62 20.61 -10.93
CA PRO A 618 6.73 20.29 -12.04
C PRO A 618 5.64 19.30 -11.59
N SER A 619 4.46 19.35 -12.21
CA SER A 619 3.29 18.55 -11.81
C SER A 619 3.61 17.05 -11.72
N GLN A 620 4.30 16.51 -12.73
CA GLN A 620 4.81 15.14 -12.72
C GLN A 620 6.11 15.04 -11.90
N ALA A 621 6.00 15.15 -10.58
CA ALA A 621 7.15 15.15 -9.67
C ALA A 621 8.04 13.90 -9.77
N TRP A 622 7.52 12.79 -10.30
CA TRP A 622 8.26 11.53 -10.52
C TRP A 622 8.76 11.33 -11.96
N ALA A 623 8.54 12.28 -12.87
CA ALA A 623 9.16 12.19 -14.20
C ALA A 623 10.68 12.39 -14.12
N PRO A 624 11.48 11.72 -14.97
CA PRO A 624 12.92 11.88 -14.99
C PRO A 624 13.33 13.36 -15.11
N GLY A 625 14.22 13.82 -14.23
CA GLY A 625 14.77 15.19 -14.27
C GLY A 625 13.96 16.25 -13.51
N ASN A 626 12.76 15.92 -13.00
CA ASN A 626 11.93 16.89 -12.26
C ASN A 626 12.30 17.02 -10.78
N GLN A 627 13.17 16.15 -10.25
CA GLN A 627 13.55 16.14 -8.84
C GLN A 627 14.69 17.14 -8.58
N PRO A 628 14.64 17.91 -7.48
CA PRO A 628 15.63 18.95 -7.18
C PRO A 628 16.93 18.40 -6.60
N VAL A 629 16.98 17.12 -6.24
CA VAL A 629 18.15 16.47 -5.65
C VAL A 629 18.60 15.30 -6.54
N THR A 630 19.88 15.31 -6.88
CA THR A 630 20.56 14.22 -7.60
C THR A 630 21.88 13.93 -6.93
N MET A 631 22.52 12.82 -7.28
CA MET A 631 23.89 12.53 -6.88
C MET A 631 24.73 12.16 -8.10
N SER A 632 26.04 12.23 -7.93
CA SER A 632 27.00 11.69 -8.89
C SER A 632 27.98 10.78 -8.18
N ALA A 633 28.52 9.79 -8.89
CA ALA A 633 29.58 8.92 -8.40
C ALA A 633 30.53 8.56 -9.54
N ARG A 634 31.79 8.28 -9.22
CA ARG A 634 32.73 7.65 -10.15
C ARG A 634 32.32 6.20 -10.34
N ALA A 635 32.40 5.73 -11.57
CA ALA A 635 32.05 4.38 -11.97
C ALA A 635 33.03 3.85 -13.02
N CYS A 636 33.02 2.55 -13.24
CA CYS A 636 33.69 1.92 -14.37
C CYS A 636 32.82 0.80 -14.93
N GLN A 637 33.05 0.43 -16.19
CA GLN A 637 32.41 -0.74 -16.78
C GLN A 637 32.95 -2.00 -16.13
N ILE A 638 32.10 -3.02 -16.00
CA ILE A 638 32.45 -4.33 -15.43
C ILE A 638 31.90 -5.46 -16.29
N ASN A 639 32.40 -6.68 -16.08
CA ASN A 639 31.75 -7.87 -16.60
C ASN A 639 30.51 -8.20 -15.75
N TRP A 640 29.32 -8.13 -16.36
CA TRP A 640 28.06 -8.48 -15.70
C TRP A 640 27.09 -9.10 -16.72
N GLY A 641 26.72 -10.37 -16.49
CA GLY A 641 25.89 -11.15 -17.40
C GLY A 641 24.38 -11.01 -17.14
N LEU A 642 23.61 -11.71 -17.97
CA LEU A 642 22.17 -11.86 -17.83
C LEU A 642 21.79 -13.22 -17.24
N LYS A 643 20.65 -13.28 -16.57
CA LYS A 643 19.99 -14.51 -16.13
C LYS A 643 18.49 -14.39 -16.43
N LEU A 644 17.91 -15.36 -17.14
CA LEU A 644 16.48 -15.35 -17.52
C LEU A 644 16.02 -14.02 -18.15
N GLY A 645 16.84 -13.45 -19.04
CA GLY A 645 16.47 -12.20 -19.73
C GLY A 645 16.47 -10.94 -18.85
N THR A 646 17.07 -10.96 -17.67
CA THR A 646 17.32 -9.77 -16.83
C THR A 646 18.78 -9.72 -16.35
N ALA A 647 19.20 -8.64 -15.70
CA ALA A 647 20.52 -8.56 -15.07
C ALA A 647 20.69 -9.75 -14.10
N ALA A 648 21.80 -10.47 -14.19
CA ALA A 648 22.11 -11.48 -13.17
C ALA A 648 22.30 -10.81 -11.80
N ALA A 649 22.33 -11.60 -10.72
CA ALA A 649 22.70 -11.10 -9.40
C ALA A 649 23.99 -10.25 -9.50
N PRO A 650 24.08 -9.10 -8.78
CA PRO A 650 25.26 -8.25 -8.80
C PRO A 650 26.55 -9.06 -8.61
N PRO A 651 27.60 -8.88 -9.44
CA PRO A 651 28.83 -9.64 -9.29
C PRO A 651 29.53 -9.27 -7.97
N SER A 652 30.13 -10.28 -7.33
CA SER A 652 30.98 -10.09 -6.16
C SER A 652 32.36 -9.57 -6.60
N ASN A 653 32.82 -8.48 -5.97
CA ASN A 653 34.14 -7.89 -6.19
C ASN A 653 34.53 -7.74 -7.68
N PRO A 654 33.73 -7.06 -8.51
CA PRO A 654 34.02 -6.93 -9.93
C PRO A 654 35.30 -6.11 -10.16
N SER A 655 35.90 -6.29 -11.34
CA SER A 655 37.05 -5.49 -11.80
C SER A 655 36.63 -4.58 -12.94
N CYS A 656 37.22 -3.38 -13.00
CA CYS A 656 37.00 -2.44 -14.09
C CYS A 656 37.56 -2.99 -15.41
N VAL A 657 36.75 -2.95 -16.47
CA VAL A 657 37.14 -3.33 -17.84
C VAL A 657 37.25 -2.12 -18.78
N GLY A 658 37.02 -0.91 -18.27
CA GLY A 658 37.08 0.33 -19.04
C GLY A 658 37.50 1.53 -18.18
N ALA A 659 37.73 2.67 -18.83
CA ALA A 659 38.13 3.90 -18.16
C ALA A 659 37.05 4.40 -17.18
N PRO A 660 37.44 4.98 -16.03
CA PRO A 660 36.48 5.54 -15.09
C PRO A 660 35.70 6.74 -15.64
N PHE A 661 34.39 6.74 -15.44
CA PHE A 661 33.46 7.80 -15.83
C PHE A 661 32.60 8.22 -14.63
N THR A 662 31.73 9.22 -14.84
CA THR A 662 30.79 9.67 -13.80
C THR A 662 29.39 9.22 -14.15
N VAL A 663 28.69 8.60 -13.21
CA VAL A 663 27.28 8.26 -13.31
C VAL A 663 26.42 9.25 -12.53
N LYS A 664 25.17 9.40 -12.96
CA LYS A 664 24.14 10.16 -12.26
C LYS A 664 23.24 9.19 -11.48
N LEU A 665 22.96 9.55 -10.23
CA LEU A 665 21.96 8.88 -9.41
C LEU A 665 20.80 9.83 -9.18
N VAL A 666 19.59 9.31 -9.28
CA VAL A 666 18.32 10.02 -9.06
C VAL A 666 17.47 9.24 -8.07
N PRO A 667 16.40 9.83 -7.49
CA PRO A 667 15.46 9.06 -6.69
C PRO A 667 14.97 7.82 -7.45
N PHE A 668 14.93 6.67 -6.78
CA PHE A 668 14.71 5.34 -7.36
C PHE A 668 13.48 5.29 -8.27
N ALA A 669 12.40 5.94 -7.87
CA ALA A 669 11.14 5.97 -8.62
C ALA A 669 11.17 6.84 -9.89
N ALA A 670 12.07 7.82 -9.95
CA ALA A 670 12.25 8.69 -11.11
C ALA A 670 13.02 8.00 -12.25
N ALA A 671 13.84 6.99 -11.93
CA ALA A 671 14.53 6.18 -12.93
C ALA A 671 13.67 4.98 -13.35
N LYS A 672 13.13 5.01 -14.58
CA LYS A 672 12.32 3.89 -15.11
C LYS A 672 13.18 2.69 -15.51
N LEU A 673 14.36 2.93 -16.08
CA LEU A 673 15.44 1.93 -16.11
C LEU A 673 16.51 2.34 -15.11
N ARG A 674 16.97 1.40 -14.30
CA ARG A 674 17.73 1.71 -13.08
C ARG A 674 18.57 0.55 -12.55
N LEU A 675 19.64 0.89 -11.85
CA LEU A 675 20.30 0.01 -10.88
C LEU A 675 20.05 0.53 -9.46
N GLY A 676 19.17 -0.13 -8.71
CA GLY A 676 18.87 0.21 -7.31
C GLY A 676 19.77 -0.50 -6.29
N GLU A 677 20.39 -1.62 -6.67
CA GLU A 677 21.45 -2.30 -5.92
C GLU A 677 22.68 -2.41 -6.81
N VAL A 678 23.65 -1.53 -6.57
CA VAL A 678 24.74 -1.26 -7.51
C VAL A 678 26.02 -1.98 -7.07
N PRO A 679 26.70 -2.74 -7.95
CA PRO A 679 28.01 -3.31 -7.64
C PRO A 679 29.03 -2.23 -7.26
N THR A 680 30.02 -2.58 -6.44
CA THR A 680 31.02 -1.64 -5.94
C THR A 680 32.44 -1.96 -6.43
N VAL A 681 33.24 -0.92 -6.62
CA VAL A 681 34.67 -0.96 -6.94
C VAL A 681 35.39 0.17 -6.20
N LYS A 682 36.72 0.10 -6.12
CA LYS A 682 37.56 1.25 -5.74
C LYS A 682 38.16 1.85 -7.00
N ILE A 683 37.96 3.15 -7.21
CA ILE A 683 38.50 3.87 -8.36
C ILE A 683 39.61 4.79 -7.84
N ALA A 684 40.83 4.53 -8.30
CA ALA A 684 42.03 5.29 -7.93
C ALA A 684 42.03 6.72 -8.48
#